data_AF-M4BIA6-F1
#
_entry.id   AF-M4BIA6-F1
#
_cell.length_a   1.000
_cell.length_b   1.000
_cell.length_c   1.000
_cell.angle_alpha   90.00
_cell.angle_beta   90.00
_cell.angle_gamma   90.00
#
_symmetry.space_group_name_H-M   'P 1'
#
loop_
_entity.id
_entity.type
_entity.pdbx_description
1 polymer ?
#
loop_
_entity_poly.entity_id
_entity_poly.type
_entity_poly.pdbx_seq_one_letter_code
_entity_poly.pdbx_strand_id
1 'polypeptide(L)'
;MVAIRGKKTAATAKRKALAAKVKASAAKDTDNRCVTRPASQQTFTRHREEEFLALVRFALQSNLALTGSAGKSVSTTCTTLLTSLCASVKDKALPPTQILSKLPRNERKRVCGAIFSADEISYSCRNCQLDATCVMCKDCFVHSDHVGHDVYFQRTTAGSSCDCGDVHAWKKSGFCSRHKGVKSSNAGVQKHKLPKPICSAATVVIGAVVEHIFQVLLGTEYGFELAEALELFTRDIPPNLLPIQSDMDGPDAAGSKASAAFSRNRSTVASTRSMRLSAQYTAEPGSRTVGPGGRLEAQANEVKHGAISSSDEVLFGIRLHNDDIHSLNEVINHLYAELGLSKSQARSVVSQVDDQGDATVSTKSLLLCPGVVGNLVRRSLNVSVAPTWWEKQMEGLPALLGWLHYISTTSDGLSEIVSEALQNHRSPVLRGFMPASSTLPKKTTVQEFVRERRIRLHDHALDVLVGLVAGGKDVYTWACEQEAAQRQRFDFRAEGGTASVASTGLLAGGKHVSCRNMFLEEFVKAVSLSPSYRNHDRVRQSFDVVVATYFASDQMSDAGTATSALALLMRYDCTLRRNAVERLHALLREHLVDIQFRASMLEAYLQSYASMTRMFLRGLDNSNESIFDFAEQFLTVPHLVQKYTAHSRKLELVRELLCALNTVLKSAVDDKKGSVNADHPALSSQKYKVSVVWVMTEPSKTHFFRWYSTVSRTWNAYSVSVPSRAISCVARKI
;
A
#
# COMPACT_ATOMS: atom_id res chain seq x y z
N MET A 1 -31.65 -0.33 66.39
CA MET A 1 -31.76 1.10 66.78
C MET A 1 -30.47 1.81 66.36
N VAL A 2 -30.36 3.10 66.04
CA VAL A 2 -31.24 4.27 65.75
C VAL A 2 -30.23 5.37 65.27
N ALA A 3 -30.46 6.31 64.35
CA ALA A 3 -31.66 6.82 63.66
C ALA A 3 -31.36 7.23 62.18
N ILE A 4 -32.39 7.70 61.46
CA ILE A 4 -32.41 7.96 60.01
C ILE A 4 -33.04 9.33 59.70
N ARG A 5 -32.50 10.09 58.72
CA ARG A 5 -33.17 11.08 57.80
C ARG A 5 -32.08 11.79 56.95
N GLY A 6 -32.31 12.31 55.73
CA GLY A 6 -33.49 12.41 54.87
C GLY A 6 -33.12 12.84 53.43
N LYS A 7 -34.08 12.92 52.48
CA LYS A 7 -33.87 13.12 51.03
C LYS A 7 -34.39 14.48 50.51
N LYS A 8 -33.70 15.05 49.48
CA LYS A 8 -34.21 15.79 48.26
C LYS A 8 -35.12 17.04 48.47
N THR A 9 -35.28 18.05 47.58
CA THR A 9 -34.89 18.33 46.15
C THR A 9 -35.10 19.83 45.76
N ALA A 10 -34.45 20.33 44.67
CA ALA A 10 -34.91 21.40 43.73
C ALA A 10 -35.04 22.89 44.22
N ALA A 11 -34.97 23.98 43.42
CA ALA A 11 -34.58 24.24 42.00
C ALA A 11 -34.31 25.76 41.66
N THR A 12 -33.65 26.02 40.52
CA THR A 12 -33.74 27.19 39.55
C THR A 12 -33.42 28.67 39.88
N ALA A 13 -32.28 29.15 39.33
CA ALA A 13 -32.07 30.24 38.32
C ALA A 13 -32.71 31.67 38.36
N LYS A 14 -31.87 32.75 38.22
CA LYS A 14 -31.79 33.64 37.00
C LYS A 14 -30.72 34.77 37.05
N ARG A 15 -30.44 35.36 35.85
CA ARG A 15 -29.40 36.34 35.45
C ARG A 15 -29.63 37.82 35.86
N LYS A 16 -28.56 38.65 35.88
CA LYS A 16 -28.41 39.87 35.03
C LYS A 16 -26.96 40.44 35.00
N ALA A 17 -26.66 41.26 33.99
CA ALA A 17 -25.36 41.95 33.76
C ALA A 17 -25.59 43.30 33.03
N LEU A 18 -24.65 44.26 33.11
CA LEU A 18 -24.47 45.42 32.18
C LEU A 18 -23.21 46.28 32.55
N ALA A 19 -22.83 47.24 31.69
CA ALA A 19 -21.58 48.05 31.75
C ALA A 19 -21.87 49.55 31.38
N ALA A 20 -20.95 50.53 31.21
CA ALA A 20 -19.50 50.54 30.95
C ALA A 20 -18.87 51.96 31.18
N LYS A 21 -17.60 52.15 30.74
CA LYS A 21 -16.89 53.39 30.29
C LYS A 21 -15.97 54.25 31.22
N VAL A 22 -14.68 54.27 30.83
CA VAL A 22 -13.81 55.43 30.46
C VAL A 22 -13.31 56.46 31.50
N LYS A 23 -11.96 56.57 31.62
CA LYS A 23 -11.15 57.81 31.42
C LYS A 23 -9.64 57.51 31.31
N ALA A 24 -8.86 58.47 30.81
CA ALA A 24 -7.40 58.36 30.59
C ALA A 24 -6.68 59.69 30.87
N SER A 25 -5.41 59.65 31.35
CA SER A 25 -4.48 60.80 31.29
C SER A 25 -3.02 60.48 31.69
N ALA A 26 -2.09 60.90 30.85
CA ALA A 26 -0.75 61.48 31.11
C ALA A 26 0.40 60.69 31.78
N ALA A 27 1.51 60.67 31.03
CA ALA A 27 2.87 60.18 31.27
C ALA A 27 3.66 60.75 32.48
N LYS A 28 4.69 59.99 32.89
CA LYS A 28 6.05 60.52 33.12
C LYS A 28 7.12 59.42 32.97
N ASP A 29 8.23 59.73 32.31
CA ASP A 29 9.35 58.81 32.08
C ASP A 29 10.16 58.49 33.34
N THR A 30 10.65 57.25 33.46
CA THR A 30 12.09 56.99 33.58
C THR A 30 12.45 55.52 33.30
N ASP A 31 13.44 55.39 32.42
CA ASP A 31 14.18 54.22 31.93
C ASP A 31 14.21 52.91 32.78
N ASN A 32 13.80 51.80 32.16
CA ASN A 32 14.54 50.53 32.29
C ASN A 32 14.20 49.54 31.15
N ARG A 33 15.01 49.51 30.10
CA ARG A 33 14.88 48.57 28.96
C ARG A 33 15.20 47.11 29.36
N CYS A 34 14.18 46.34 29.73
CA CYS A 34 14.26 44.87 29.75
C CYS A 34 13.87 44.29 28.37
N VAL A 35 14.80 43.67 27.66
CA VAL A 35 14.62 43.23 26.27
C VAL A 35 13.84 41.91 26.18
N THR A 36 12.70 41.93 25.50
CA THR A 36 11.94 40.75 25.06
C THR A 36 12.65 39.99 23.93
N ARG A 37 13.76 39.30 24.26
CA ARG A 37 14.61 38.57 23.30
C ARG A 37 14.48 37.03 23.13
N PRO A 38 13.73 36.24 23.93
CA PRO A 38 13.70 34.78 23.74
C PRO A 38 12.92 34.30 22.50
N ALA A 39 11.76 34.91 22.21
CA ALA A 39 10.78 34.35 21.27
C ALA A 39 11.23 34.43 19.80
N SER A 40 11.82 35.54 19.37
CA SER A 40 12.26 35.72 17.99
C SER A 40 13.37 34.74 17.60
N GLN A 41 14.37 34.58 18.47
CA GLN A 41 15.55 33.76 18.18
C GLN A 41 15.22 32.26 18.05
N GLN A 42 14.27 31.75 18.84
CA GLN A 42 13.76 30.38 18.71
C GLN A 42 12.96 30.16 17.42
N THR A 43 12.19 31.16 16.97
CA THR A 43 11.46 31.10 15.71
C THR A 43 12.41 31.03 14.51
N PHE A 44 13.49 31.85 14.49
CA PHE A 44 14.50 31.80 13.43
C PHE A 44 15.27 30.47 13.36
N THR A 45 15.59 29.84 14.50
CA THR A 45 16.21 28.51 14.49
C THR A 45 15.27 27.44 13.95
N ARG A 46 14.00 27.47 14.37
CA ARG A 46 12.98 26.53 13.93
C ARG A 46 12.72 26.61 12.41
N HIS A 47 12.63 27.83 11.87
CA HIS A 47 12.40 28.02 10.44
C HIS A 47 13.53 27.41 9.58
N ARG A 48 14.79 27.55 10.01
CA ARG A 48 15.96 26.99 9.31
C ARG A 48 16.00 25.46 9.39
N GLU A 49 15.55 24.87 10.51
CA GLU A 49 15.34 23.42 10.62
C GLU A 49 14.19 22.94 9.72
N GLU A 50 13.10 23.70 9.60
CA GLU A 50 11.96 23.39 8.72
C GLU A 50 12.37 23.44 7.22
N GLU A 51 13.15 24.43 6.79
CA GLU A 51 13.77 24.48 5.45
C GLU A 51 14.67 23.26 5.19
N PHE A 52 15.55 22.93 6.14
CA PHE A 52 16.44 21.79 6.02
C PHE A 52 15.66 20.47 5.92
N LEU A 53 14.62 20.29 6.74
CA LEU A 53 13.77 19.10 6.69
C LEU A 53 12.94 19.03 5.40
N ALA A 54 12.61 20.16 4.76
CA ALA A 54 12.02 20.16 3.42
C ALA A 54 13.00 19.61 2.37
N LEU A 55 14.28 20.00 2.41
CA LEU A 55 15.33 19.43 1.56
C LEU A 55 15.52 17.92 1.83
N VAL A 56 15.56 17.49 3.10
CA VAL A 56 15.63 16.07 3.47
C VAL A 56 14.45 15.27 2.90
N ARG A 57 13.22 15.79 3.03
CA ARG A 57 12.02 15.17 2.45
C ARG A 57 12.16 14.99 0.95
N PHE A 58 12.49 16.06 0.23
CA PHE A 58 12.59 16.04 -1.22
C PHE A 58 13.70 15.09 -1.70
N ALA A 59 14.89 15.11 -1.08
CA ALA A 59 16.00 14.21 -1.41
C ALA A 59 15.69 12.73 -1.16
N LEU A 60 14.95 12.43 -0.09
CA LEU A 60 14.50 11.06 0.17
C LEU A 60 13.43 10.63 -0.84
N GLN A 61 12.42 11.48 -1.11
CA GLN A 61 11.33 11.13 -2.01
C GLN A 61 11.79 11.00 -3.48
N SER A 62 12.71 11.86 -3.95
CA SER A 62 13.27 11.74 -5.30
C SER A 62 14.12 10.48 -5.46
N ASN A 63 14.94 10.14 -4.47
CA ASN A 63 15.76 8.92 -4.47
C ASN A 63 14.89 7.64 -4.47
N LEU A 64 13.93 7.54 -3.55
CA LEU A 64 12.96 6.43 -3.52
C LEU A 64 12.21 6.34 -4.86
N ALA A 65 11.81 7.48 -5.42
CA ALA A 65 11.07 7.50 -6.67
C ALA A 65 11.90 7.05 -7.89
N LEU A 66 13.16 7.46 -8.01
CA LEU A 66 13.96 7.32 -9.24
C LEU A 66 14.94 6.15 -9.23
N THR A 67 15.54 5.82 -8.09
CA THR A 67 16.56 4.76 -7.98
C THR A 67 16.08 3.48 -7.31
N GLY A 68 14.88 3.49 -6.71
CA GLY A 68 14.41 2.38 -5.87
C GLY A 68 15.38 2.15 -4.71
N SER A 69 15.88 0.91 -4.56
CA SER A 69 16.84 0.53 -3.52
C SER A 69 18.32 0.42 -3.98
N ALA A 70 18.67 0.93 -5.16
CA ALA A 70 20.02 0.77 -5.71
C ALA A 70 21.06 1.73 -5.07
N GLY A 71 22.19 1.17 -4.61
CA GLY A 71 23.43 1.92 -4.27
C GLY A 71 23.79 1.97 -2.78
N LYS A 72 22.81 2.12 -1.88
CA LYS A 72 22.93 1.93 -0.43
C LYS A 72 21.62 1.32 0.07
N SER A 73 21.66 0.50 1.14
CA SER A 73 20.42 0.00 1.75
C SER A 73 19.53 1.18 2.17
N VAL A 74 18.31 1.23 1.64
CA VAL A 74 17.34 2.30 1.92
C VAL A 74 17.10 2.45 3.42
N SER A 75 17.10 1.33 4.16
CA SER A 75 17.01 1.29 5.61
C SER A 75 18.14 2.08 6.30
N THR A 76 19.37 2.00 5.78
CA THR A 76 20.52 2.79 6.28
C THR A 76 20.34 4.28 5.97
N THR A 77 19.92 4.62 4.75
CA THR A 77 19.62 6.01 4.36
C THR A 77 18.56 6.63 5.27
N CYS A 78 17.40 5.98 5.40
CA CYS A 78 16.29 6.46 6.23
C CYS A 78 16.69 6.57 7.71
N THR A 79 17.40 5.57 8.26
CA THR A 79 17.89 5.61 9.65
C THR A 79 18.85 6.78 9.90
N THR A 80 19.76 7.04 8.95
CA THR A 80 20.73 8.13 9.08
C THR A 80 20.06 9.51 8.98
N LEU A 81 19.12 9.69 8.05
CA LEU A 81 18.33 10.92 7.91
C LEU A 81 17.42 11.17 9.12
N LEU A 82 16.88 10.12 9.73
CA LEU A 82 16.08 10.20 10.97
C LEU A 82 16.91 10.70 12.15
N THR A 83 18.20 10.41 12.19
CA THR A 83 19.15 10.95 13.19
C THR A 83 19.82 12.27 12.78
N SER A 84 19.46 12.88 11.64
CA SER A 84 20.21 14.00 11.04
C SER A 84 20.47 15.19 11.98
N LEU A 85 19.49 15.56 12.80
CA LEU A 85 19.57 16.68 13.75
C LEU A 85 20.20 16.29 15.12
N CYS A 86 20.75 15.08 15.26
CA CYS A 86 21.30 14.55 16.53
C CYS A 86 22.75 14.95 16.79
N ALA A 87 23.09 16.23 16.60
CA ALA A 87 24.43 16.76 16.76
C ALA A 87 24.78 17.15 18.22
N SER A 88 24.50 16.26 19.16
CA SER A 88 25.03 16.35 20.54
C SER A 88 26.54 16.14 20.51
N VAL A 89 27.30 16.90 21.31
CA VAL A 89 28.77 16.77 21.38
C VAL A 89 29.22 15.34 21.76
N LYS A 90 28.36 14.59 22.48
CA LYS A 90 28.62 13.20 22.89
C LYS A 90 28.17 12.15 21.87
N ASP A 91 27.33 12.53 20.91
CA ASP A 91 26.68 11.59 19.98
C ASP A 91 27.09 11.82 18.51
N LYS A 92 27.79 12.91 18.20
CA LYS A 92 28.09 13.38 16.82
C LYS A 92 28.78 12.34 15.90
N ALA A 93 29.56 11.44 16.49
CA ALA A 93 30.33 10.39 15.80
C ALA A 93 29.80 8.96 16.09
N LEU A 94 28.64 8.81 16.73
CA LEU A 94 28.06 7.49 16.98
C LEU A 94 27.31 6.99 15.73
N PRO A 95 27.33 5.68 15.42
CA PRO A 95 26.48 5.14 14.37
C PRO A 95 25.00 5.45 14.66
N PRO A 96 24.19 5.84 13.66
CA PRO A 96 22.76 6.16 13.84
C PRO A 96 21.97 5.09 14.62
N THR A 97 22.27 3.81 14.40
CA THR A 97 21.65 2.68 15.11
C THR A 97 21.93 2.70 16.63
N GLN A 98 23.11 3.17 17.05
CA GLN A 98 23.45 3.35 18.47
C GLN A 98 22.82 4.59 19.09
N ILE A 99 22.38 5.57 18.28
CA ILE A 99 21.56 6.68 18.76
C ILE A 99 20.13 6.18 19.02
N LEU A 100 19.57 5.39 18.09
CA LEU A 100 18.21 4.86 18.24
C LEU A 100 18.09 3.84 19.38
N SER A 101 19.11 3.02 19.65
CA SER A 101 19.07 2.05 20.76
C SER A 101 19.03 2.69 22.16
N LYS A 102 19.31 3.99 22.28
CA LYS A 102 19.16 4.77 23.53
C LYS A 102 17.73 5.25 23.78
N LEU A 103 16.81 5.08 22.82
CA LEU A 103 15.43 5.55 22.92
C LEU A 103 14.58 4.65 23.84
N PRO A 104 13.50 5.17 24.46
CA PRO A 104 12.66 4.39 25.35
C PRO A 104 11.85 3.31 24.59
N ARG A 105 11.90 2.08 25.12
CA ARG A 105 11.00 0.96 24.79
C ARG A 105 10.45 0.34 26.08
N ASN A 106 9.44 1.03 26.62
CA ASN A 106 8.88 0.85 27.96
C ASN A 106 7.35 0.66 27.96
N GLU A 107 6.64 1.14 26.93
CA GLU A 107 5.18 1.01 26.85
C GLU A 107 4.76 -0.35 26.35
N ARG A 108 5.43 -0.89 25.32
CA ARG A 108 5.19 -2.27 24.85
C ARG A 108 5.34 -3.29 25.97
N LYS A 109 6.27 -3.07 26.91
CA LYS A 109 6.48 -3.94 28.08
C LYS A 109 5.30 -3.94 29.07
N ARG A 110 4.26 -3.13 28.86
CA ARG A 110 3.10 -3.00 29.76
C ARG A 110 1.88 -3.80 29.30
N VAL A 111 1.84 -4.30 28.08
CA VAL A 111 0.76 -5.13 27.51
C VAL A 111 1.41 -6.35 26.85
N CYS A 112 0.83 -7.54 26.98
CA CYS A 112 1.46 -8.76 26.47
C CYS A 112 1.38 -8.89 24.96
N GLY A 113 0.17 -9.00 24.39
CA GLY A 113 -0.05 -9.15 22.96
C GLY A 113 0.53 -10.42 22.33
N ALA A 114 1.00 -11.39 23.13
CA ALA A 114 1.54 -12.65 22.61
C ALA A 114 0.44 -13.40 21.83
N ILE A 115 0.72 -13.76 20.58
CA ILE A 115 -0.21 -14.47 19.70
C ILE A 115 -0.14 -15.96 20.00
N PHE A 116 -1.29 -16.59 20.18
CA PHE A 116 -1.40 -18.00 20.49
C PHE A 116 -1.27 -18.87 19.24
N SER A 117 -0.63 -20.03 19.42
CA SER A 117 -0.62 -21.11 18.44
C SER A 117 -1.93 -21.93 18.48
N ALA A 118 -2.17 -22.77 17.46
CA ALA A 118 -3.24 -23.76 17.53
C ALA A 118 -3.00 -24.71 18.71
N ASP A 119 -4.08 -25.08 19.40
CA ASP A 119 -4.10 -25.97 20.58
C ASP A 119 -3.28 -25.49 21.80
N GLU A 120 -2.77 -24.25 21.79
CA GLU A 120 -2.13 -23.64 22.95
C GLU A 120 -3.15 -23.41 24.08
N ILE A 121 -2.71 -23.45 25.34
CA ILE A 121 -3.60 -23.25 26.50
C ILE A 121 -3.68 -21.77 26.84
N SER A 122 -4.87 -21.20 26.67
CA SER A 122 -5.24 -19.89 27.21
C SER A 122 -5.95 -20.01 28.56
N TYR A 123 -5.80 -19.00 29.40
CA TYR A 123 -6.36 -18.90 30.73
C TYR A 123 -7.27 -17.68 30.83
N SER A 124 -8.40 -17.82 31.52
CA SER A 124 -9.39 -16.78 31.74
C SER A 124 -9.84 -16.79 33.21
N CYS A 125 -10.36 -15.67 33.70
CA CYS A 125 -10.66 -15.45 35.11
C CYS A 125 -11.90 -14.56 35.23
N ARG A 126 -13.05 -15.14 35.63
CA ARG A 126 -14.34 -14.44 35.63
C ARG A 126 -14.34 -13.18 36.51
N ASN A 127 -13.53 -13.18 37.57
CA ASN A 127 -13.40 -12.06 38.50
C ASN A 127 -12.54 -10.92 37.94
N CYS A 128 -11.59 -11.21 37.05
CA CYS A 128 -10.61 -10.24 36.55
C CYS A 128 -10.87 -9.76 35.11
N GLN A 129 -11.44 -10.59 34.25
CA GLN A 129 -11.82 -10.21 32.89
C GLN A 129 -12.93 -9.16 32.89
N LEU A 130 -12.97 -8.34 31.84
CA LEU A 130 -14.04 -7.38 31.57
C LEU A 130 -15.07 -7.92 30.58
N ASP A 131 -14.69 -8.92 29.77
CA ASP A 131 -15.57 -9.68 28.88
C ASP A 131 -15.25 -11.18 28.93
N ALA A 132 -16.14 -12.03 28.43
CA ALA A 132 -15.96 -13.48 28.36
C ALA A 132 -14.95 -13.94 27.29
N THR A 133 -14.65 -13.10 26.29
CA THR A 133 -13.64 -13.43 25.25
C THR A 133 -12.19 -13.19 25.68
N CYS A 134 -11.95 -12.53 26.83
CA CYS A 134 -10.61 -12.12 27.22
C CYS A 134 -9.74 -13.29 27.72
N VAL A 135 -8.49 -13.34 27.23
CA VAL A 135 -7.58 -14.47 27.43
C VAL A 135 -6.17 -14.05 27.83
N MET A 136 -5.52 -14.88 28.64
CA MET A 136 -4.13 -14.73 29.07
C MET A 136 -3.29 -15.95 28.70
N CYS A 137 -2.05 -15.71 28.26
CA CYS A 137 -1.09 -16.78 28.07
C CYS A 137 -0.59 -17.32 29.41
N LYS A 138 -0.08 -18.56 29.40
CA LYS A 138 0.48 -19.25 30.57
C LYS A 138 1.44 -18.35 31.36
N ASP A 139 2.38 -17.71 30.66
CA ASP A 139 3.37 -16.80 31.24
C ASP A 139 2.72 -15.64 32.01
N CYS A 140 1.68 -15.02 31.45
CA CYS A 140 1.00 -13.93 32.14
C CYS A 140 0.17 -14.42 33.32
N PHE A 141 -0.55 -15.53 33.16
CA PHE A 141 -1.41 -16.09 34.21
C PHE A 141 -0.60 -16.50 35.46
N VAL A 142 0.53 -17.18 35.27
CA VAL A 142 1.43 -17.61 36.36
C VAL A 142 2.07 -16.42 37.10
N HIS A 143 2.23 -15.27 36.43
CA HIS A 143 2.79 -14.06 37.03
C HIS A 143 1.72 -13.04 37.50
N SER A 144 0.44 -13.44 37.51
CA SER A 144 -0.70 -12.66 38.02
C SER A 144 -1.20 -13.22 39.35
N ASP A 145 -1.94 -12.39 40.09
CA ASP A 145 -2.66 -12.84 41.30
C ASP A 145 -4.12 -13.17 40.95
N HIS A 146 -4.48 -14.44 41.15
CA HIS A 146 -5.82 -14.99 40.96
C HIS A 146 -6.26 -15.86 42.14
N VAL A 147 -5.66 -15.67 43.33
CA VAL A 147 -6.00 -16.45 44.53
C VAL A 147 -7.47 -16.20 44.91
N GLY A 148 -8.25 -17.27 45.01
CA GLY A 148 -9.68 -17.19 45.35
C GLY A 148 -10.60 -16.70 44.21
N HIS A 149 -10.15 -16.75 42.95
CA HIS A 149 -10.96 -16.41 41.78
C HIS A 149 -11.43 -17.64 40.98
N ASP A 150 -12.54 -17.49 40.26
CA ASP A 150 -13.07 -18.46 39.31
C ASP A 150 -12.29 -18.41 38.00
N VAL A 151 -11.26 -19.26 37.91
CA VAL A 151 -10.39 -19.42 36.74
C VAL A 151 -10.80 -20.62 35.89
N TYR A 152 -10.61 -20.51 34.57
CA TYR A 152 -10.81 -21.59 33.61
C TYR A 152 -9.76 -21.50 32.51
N PHE A 153 -9.56 -22.61 31.79
CA PHE A 153 -8.63 -22.70 30.67
C PHE A 153 -9.30 -23.34 29.47
N GLN A 154 -8.84 -22.96 28.27
CA GLN A 154 -9.34 -23.48 27.00
C GLN A 154 -8.20 -23.57 25.98
N ARG A 155 -8.29 -24.53 25.06
CA ARG A 155 -7.40 -24.59 23.89
C ARG A 155 -7.77 -23.47 22.92
N THR A 156 -6.76 -22.80 22.38
CA THR A 156 -6.93 -21.70 21.43
C THR A 156 -6.96 -22.18 19.99
N THR A 157 -7.82 -21.57 19.18
CA THR A 157 -7.56 -21.45 17.74
C THR A 157 -6.32 -20.59 17.53
N ALA A 158 -5.50 -20.92 16.52
CA ALA A 158 -4.37 -20.10 16.13
C ALA A 158 -4.82 -18.67 15.79
N GLY A 159 -4.05 -17.66 16.20
CA GLY A 159 -4.31 -16.27 15.81
C GLY A 159 -5.10 -15.44 16.82
N SER A 160 -5.47 -15.98 17.99
CA SER A 160 -5.88 -15.17 19.15
C SER A 160 -4.65 -14.53 19.84
N SER A 161 -4.82 -13.51 20.71
CA SER A 161 -3.68 -12.87 21.43
C SER A 161 -3.95 -12.58 22.90
N CYS A 162 -2.88 -12.49 23.70
CA CYS A 162 -2.96 -12.29 25.15
C CYS A 162 -3.25 -10.85 25.56
N ASP A 163 -4.37 -10.66 26.27
CA ASP A 163 -4.89 -9.36 26.71
C ASP A 163 -4.24 -8.79 27.99
N CYS A 164 -3.24 -9.47 28.57
CA CYS A 164 -2.68 -9.06 29.87
C CYS A 164 -2.08 -7.66 29.77
N GLY A 165 -2.61 -6.73 30.58
CA GLY A 165 -2.20 -5.32 30.61
C GLY A 165 -3.13 -4.37 29.83
N ASP A 166 -4.04 -4.86 28.99
CA ASP A 166 -5.07 -4.00 28.41
C ASP A 166 -6.17 -3.71 29.44
N VAL A 167 -6.32 -2.43 29.76
CA VAL A 167 -7.32 -1.90 30.71
C VAL A 167 -8.76 -1.99 30.19
N HIS A 168 -8.97 -2.35 28.92
CA HIS A 168 -10.29 -2.55 28.29
C HIS A 168 -10.68 -4.02 28.15
N ALA A 169 -9.76 -4.94 28.49
CA ALA A 169 -9.99 -6.38 28.51
C ALA A 169 -9.89 -6.97 29.93
N TRP A 170 -8.98 -6.46 30.76
CA TRP A 170 -8.71 -6.98 32.11
C TRP A 170 -8.69 -5.87 33.17
N LYS A 171 -9.22 -6.17 34.36
CA LYS A 171 -9.06 -5.34 35.56
C LYS A 171 -7.59 -5.31 35.97
N LYS A 172 -7.13 -4.13 36.41
CA LYS A 172 -5.73 -3.89 36.83
C LYS A 172 -5.23 -4.84 37.93
N SER A 173 -6.12 -5.42 38.74
CA SER A 173 -5.78 -6.44 39.74
C SER A 173 -5.33 -7.77 39.13
N GLY A 174 -5.85 -8.16 37.96
CA GLY A 174 -5.46 -9.37 37.25
C GLY A 174 -4.22 -9.22 36.36
N PHE A 175 -3.57 -8.06 36.35
CA PHE A 175 -2.39 -7.79 35.53
C PHE A 175 -1.12 -8.41 36.10
N CYS A 176 -0.37 -9.13 35.26
CA CYS A 176 0.83 -9.84 35.70
C CYS A 176 1.95 -8.89 36.14
N SER A 177 2.97 -9.40 36.84
CA SER A 177 4.11 -8.61 37.33
C SER A 177 4.79 -7.80 36.22
N ARG A 178 4.85 -8.35 35.00
CA ARG A 178 5.48 -7.77 33.80
C ARG A 178 4.58 -6.72 33.13
N HIS A 179 3.33 -7.06 32.85
CA HIS A 179 2.41 -6.25 32.02
C HIS A 179 1.41 -5.44 32.87
N LYS A 180 1.87 -4.35 33.48
CA LYS A 180 1.06 -3.51 34.39
C LYS A 180 0.13 -2.48 33.71
N GLY A 181 -0.05 -2.58 32.40
CA GLY A 181 -0.88 -1.68 31.59
C GLY A 181 -0.36 -0.25 31.48
N VAL A 182 -0.90 0.47 30.49
CA VAL A 182 -0.55 1.88 30.24
C VAL A 182 -1.11 2.74 31.38
N LYS A 183 -0.28 3.61 31.96
CA LYS A 183 -0.75 4.60 32.93
C LYS A 183 -1.47 5.72 32.19
N SER A 184 -2.74 5.97 32.53
CA SER A 184 -3.50 7.13 32.07
C SER A 184 -2.86 8.43 32.59
N SER A 185 -1.90 8.98 31.84
CA SER A 185 -1.10 10.13 32.27
C SER A 185 -1.78 11.45 31.91
N ASN A 186 -2.52 12.03 32.86
CA ASN A 186 -2.94 13.43 32.84
C ASN A 186 -1.77 14.39 33.16
N ALA A 187 -0.61 14.18 32.54
CA ALA A 187 0.58 15.01 32.67
C ALA A 187 0.94 15.59 31.30
N GLY A 188 1.28 16.89 31.25
CA GLY A 188 1.41 17.68 30.02
C GLY A 188 2.14 16.96 28.88
N VAL A 189 1.41 16.74 27.78
CA VAL A 189 1.79 15.79 26.72
C VAL A 189 2.99 16.31 25.90
N GLN A 190 4.18 15.79 26.17
CA GLN A 190 5.21 15.69 25.13
C GLN A 190 4.83 14.52 24.22
N LYS A 191 4.28 14.85 23.04
CA LYS A 191 3.91 13.88 21.99
C LYS A 191 5.10 12.95 21.70
N HIS A 192 4.87 11.65 21.59
CA HIS A 192 5.86 10.63 21.25
C HIS A 192 7.02 10.37 22.24
N LYS A 193 7.19 11.12 23.34
CA LYS A 193 8.28 10.90 24.33
C LYS A 193 9.70 10.84 23.74
N LEU A 194 9.91 11.42 22.56
CA LEU A 194 11.20 11.46 21.85
C LEU A 194 11.96 12.77 22.14
N PRO A 195 13.30 12.75 22.07
CA PRO A 195 14.09 13.98 21.97
C PRO A 195 13.62 14.81 20.75
N LYS A 196 13.38 16.12 20.94
CA LYS A 196 12.86 17.01 19.88
C LYS A 196 13.56 16.88 18.52
N PRO A 197 14.91 16.81 18.42
CA PRO A 197 15.59 16.68 17.12
C PRO A 197 15.23 15.39 16.37
N ILE A 198 15.11 14.27 17.10
CA ILE A 198 14.67 12.98 16.55
C ILE A 198 13.20 13.06 16.15
N CYS A 199 12.34 13.63 17.00
CA CYS A 199 10.91 13.75 16.70
C CYS A 199 10.64 14.52 15.39
N SER A 200 11.31 15.66 15.20
CA SER A 200 11.16 16.49 13.98
C SER A 200 11.64 15.74 12.73
N ALA A 201 12.82 15.13 12.77
CA ALA A 201 13.37 14.39 11.64
C ALA A 201 12.59 13.10 11.34
N ALA A 202 12.21 12.33 12.37
CA ALA A 202 11.40 11.12 12.24
C ALA A 202 10.05 11.40 11.60
N THR A 203 9.32 12.44 12.03
CA THR A 203 8.02 12.82 11.44
C THR A 203 8.14 13.06 9.93
N VAL A 204 9.24 13.66 9.48
CA VAL A 204 9.48 13.96 8.06
C VAL A 204 9.91 12.73 7.28
N VAL A 205 10.88 11.96 7.79
CA VAL A 205 11.42 10.77 7.12
C VAL A 205 10.38 9.64 7.05
N ILE A 206 9.71 9.34 8.17
CA ILE A 206 8.63 8.34 8.22
C ILE A 206 7.45 8.80 7.34
N GLY A 207 7.06 10.08 7.43
CA GLY A 207 6.00 10.64 6.60
C GLY A 207 6.28 10.53 5.10
N ALA A 208 7.54 10.73 4.68
CA ALA A 208 8.00 10.57 3.31
C ALA A 208 8.03 9.11 2.83
N VAL A 209 8.51 8.18 3.67
CA VAL A 209 8.50 6.74 3.39
C VAL A 209 7.07 6.22 3.23
N VAL A 210 6.17 6.57 4.16
CA VAL A 210 4.78 6.12 4.09
C VAL A 210 4.03 6.79 2.94
N GLU A 211 4.37 8.03 2.54
CA GLU A 211 3.85 8.61 1.29
C GLU A 211 4.32 7.83 0.07
N HIS A 212 5.59 7.43 0.01
CA HIS A 212 6.09 6.62 -1.10
C HIS A 212 5.40 5.25 -1.18
N ILE A 213 5.26 4.54 -0.05
CA ILE A 213 4.48 3.30 0.04
C ILE A 213 3.05 3.51 -0.46
N PHE A 214 2.39 4.58 -0.02
CA PHE A 214 1.03 4.91 -0.44
C PHE A 214 0.92 5.15 -1.96
N GLN A 215 1.84 5.91 -2.55
CA GLN A 215 1.90 6.10 -4.00
C GLN A 215 2.14 4.75 -4.71
N VAL A 216 3.04 3.90 -4.19
CA VAL A 216 3.34 2.55 -4.74
C VAL A 216 2.13 1.61 -4.69
N LEU A 217 1.19 1.80 -3.77
CA LEU A 217 -0.06 1.03 -3.74
C LEU A 217 -1.13 1.63 -4.66
N LEU A 218 -1.16 2.96 -4.84
CA LEU A 218 -2.06 3.63 -5.80
C LEU A 218 -1.77 3.22 -7.25
N GLY A 219 -0.51 3.10 -7.67
CA GLY A 219 -0.21 2.62 -9.03
C GLY A 219 -0.51 1.12 -9.22
N THR A 220 -0.56 0.33 -8.15
CA THR A 220 -1.09 -1.05 -8.19
C THR A 220 -2.61 -1.04 -8.37
N GLU A 221 -3.34 -0.23 -7.60
CA GLU A 221 -4.78 0.04 -7.81
C GLU A 221 -5.06 0.42 -9.29
N TYR A 222 -4.31 1.40 -9.80
CA TYR A 222 -4.48 1.90 -11.17
C TYR A 222 -4.11 0.86 -12.24
N GLY A 223 -3.15 -0.02 -11.96
CA GLY A 223 -2.71 -1.06 -12.90
C GLY A 223 -3.68 -2.22 -13.04
N PHE A 224 -4.43 -2.56 -11.99
CA PHE A 224 -5.55 -3.51 -12.09
C PHE A 224 -6.76 -2.88 -12.80
N GLU A 225 -7.14 -1.66 -12.45
CA GLU A 225 -8.21 -0.92 -13.15
C GLU A 225 -7.92 -0.76 -14.66
N LEU A 226 -6.66 -0.46 -15.04
CA LEU A 226 -6.27 -0.42 -16.44
C LEU A 226 -6.44 -1.79 -17.10
N ALA A 227 -6.04 -2.88 -16.45
CA ALA A 227 -6.20 -4.22 -17.02
C ALA A 227 -7.68 -4.59 -17.24
N GLU A 228 -8.56 -4.22 -16.33
CA GLU A 228 -10.02 -4.41 -16.46
C GLU A 228 -10.61 -3.54 -17.57
N ALA A 229 -10.18 -2.29 -17.71
CA ALA A 229 -10.57 -1.42 -18.81
C ALA A 229 -10.08 -1.93 -20.18
N LEU A 230 -8.89 -2.54 -20.26
CA LEU A 230 -8.32 -3.13 -21.47
C LEU A 230 -9.04 -4.42 -21.90
N GLU A 231 -9.52 -5.24 -20.95
CA GLU A 231 -10.41 -6.36 -21.25
C GLU A 231 -11.72 -5.84 -21.83
N LEU A 232 -12.39 -4.92 -21.13
CA LEU A 232 -13.65 -4.32 -21.52
C LEU A 232 -13.58 -3.68 -22.93
N PHE A 233 -12.50 -2.97 -23.21
CA PHE A 233 -12.23 -2.37 -24.52
C PHE A 233 -12.09 -3.39 -25.65
N THR A 234 -11.53 -4.57 -25.39
CA THR A 234 -11.26 -5.56 -26.46
C THR A 234 -12.39 -6.54 -26.70
N ARG A 235 -13.42 -6.58 -25.84
CA ARG A 235 -14.49 -7.58 -25.87
C ARG A 235 -15.22 -7.70 -27.21
N ASP A 236 -15.54 -6.57 -27.84
CA ASP A 236 -16.31 -6.50 -29.10
C ASP A 236 -15.45 -6.06 -30.31
N ILE A 237 -14.11 -6.05 -30.16
CA ILE A 237 -13.16 -5.69 -31.22
C ILE A 237 -12.62 -6.97 -31.89
N PRO A 238 -12.84 -7.17 -33.20
CA PRO A 238 -12.25 -8.27 -33.95
C PRO A 238 -10.71 -8.32 -33.83
N PRO A 239 -10.07 -9.51 -33.72
CA PRO A 239 -8.62 -9.62 -33.53
C PRO A 239 -7.76 -8.93 -34.61
N ASN A 240 -8.29 -8.76 -35.84
CA ASN A 240 -7.60 -8.07 -36.92
C ASN A 240 -7.61 -6.53 -36.81
N LEU A 241 -8.34 -5.97 -35.84
CA LEU A 241 -8.30 -4.55 -35.45
C LEU A 241 -7.45 -4.32 -34.19
N LEU A 242 -6.71 -5.35 -33.76
CA LEU A 242 -5.73 -5.29 -32.69
C LEU A 242 -4.36 -5.73 -33.26
N PRO A 243 -3.24 -5.05 -32.97
CA PRO A 243 -3.12 -3.89 -32.09
C PRO A 243 -3.80 -2.62 -32.61
N ILE A 244 -4.06 -1.67 -31.71
CA ILE A 244 -4.47 -0.31 -32.09
C ILE A 244 -3.27 0.37 -32.75
N GLN A 245 -3.45 0.83 -33.99
CA GLN A 245 -2.40 1.47 -34.77
C GLN A 245 -2.08 2.86 -34.21
N SER A 246 -0.81 3.23 -34.27
CA SER A 246 -0.35 4.59 -33.99
C SER A 246 -0.35 5.43 -35.28
N ASP A 247 -0.29 6.76 -35.18
CA ASP A 247 -0.10 7.62 -36.37
C ASP A 247 1.27 7.40 -37.08
N MET A 248 2.18 6.61 -36.48
CA MET A 248 3.48 6.25 -37.07
C MET A 248 3.42 5.00 -37.97
N ASP A 249 2.31 4.25 -37.97
CA ASP A 249 2.12 3.07 -38.81
C ASP A 249 1.65 3.46 -40.24
N GLY A 250 2.58 4.00 -41.03
CA GLY A 250 2.34 4.45 -42.40
C GLY A 250 1.95 3.34 -43.40
N PRO A 251 1.22 3.65 -44.49
CA PRO A 251 0.57 2.64 -45.33
C PRO A 251 1.45 2.07 -46.47
N ASP A 252 2.56 1.41 -46.15
CA ASP A 252 3.43 0.70 -47.13
C ASP A 252 3.24 -0.84 -47.11
N ALA A 253 1.99 -1.29 -47.25
CA ALA A 253 1.68 -2.73 -47.42
C ALA A 253 0.46 -3.03 -48.32
N ALA A 254 -0.02 -2.07 -49.11
CA ALA A 254 -1.24 -2.22 -49.92
C ALA A 254 -1.10 -1.63 -51.34
N GLY A 255 -0.15 -2.14 -52.14
CA GLY A 255 0.16 -1.48 -53.42
C GLY A 255 1.02 -2.23 -54.44
N SER A 256 0.78 -3.52 -54.72
CA SER A 256 1.27 -4.12 -55.98
C SER A 256 0.45 -5.32 -56.45
N LYS A 257 -0.55 -5.06 -57.29
CA LYS A 257 -1.05 -6.06 -58.24
C LYS A 257 -0.11 -6.05 -59.46
N ALA A 258 0.66 -7.12 -59.64
CA ALA A 258 1.35 -7.40 -60.90
C ALA A 258 0.92 -8.79 -61.38
N SER A 259 0.06 -8.82 -62.39
CA SER A 259 -0.47 -10.03 -62.99
C SER A 259 0.51 -10.67 -63.98
N ALA A 260 0.71 -11.98 -63.82
CA ALA A 260 1.11 -12.98 -64.83
C ALA A 260 1.92 -12.52 -66.07
N ALA A 261 3.18 -12.97 -66.14
CA ALA A 261 3.85 -13.25 -67.41
C ALA A 261 4.36 -14.70 -67.42
N PHE A 262 3.91 -15.48 -68.40
CA PHE A 262 4.36 -16.86 -68.64
C PHE A 262 5.80 -16.87 -69.18
N SER A 263 6.67 -17.73 -68.65
CA SER A 263 7.58 -18.50 -69.51
C SER A 263 8.01 -19.81 -68.86
N ARG A 264 8.20 -20.83 -69.69
CA ARG A 264 8.53 -22.20 -69.29
C ARG A 264 10.04 -22.39 -69.31
N ASN A 265 10.58 -23.18 -68.38
CA ASN A 265 11.50 -24.27 -68.77
C ASN A 265 11.66 -25.34 -67.68
N ARG A 266 12.12 -26.53 -68.10
CA ARG A 266 11.94 -27.82 -67.42
C ARG A 266 13.21 -28.68 -67.54
N SER A 267 13.82 -29.03 -66.40
CA SER A 267 14.83 -30.12 -66.27
C SER A 267 15.05 -30.41 -64.77
N THR A 268 14.53 -31.49 -64.19
CA THR A 268 15.05 -32.89 -64.14
C THR A 268 16.24 -33.14 -63.22
N VAL A 269 15.93 -33.60 -61.98
CA VAL A 269 16.52 -34.75 -61.24
C VAL A 269 18.05 -34.94 -61.22
N ALA A 270 18.69 -34.82 -60.03
CA ALA A 270 19.36 -35.94 -59.35
C ALA A 270 19.99 -35.59 -57.95
N SER A 271 19.68 -36.46 -56.98
CA SER A 271 20.29 -36.73 -55.66
C SER A 271 21.75 -36.30 -55.35
N THR A 272 22.00 -35.73 -54.16
CA THR A 272 22.79 -36.44 -53.10
C THR A 272 22.71 -35.83 -51.68
N ARG A 273 23.05 -36.69 -50.71
CA ARG A 273 22.97 -36.61 -49.23
C ARG A 273 23.78 -35.50 -48.53
N SER A 274 23.14 -34.90 -47.52
CA SER A 274 23.51 -34.88 -46.08
C SER A 274 24.98 -34.70 -45.65
N MET A 275 25.22 -33.68 -44.81
CA MET A 275 26.02 -33.81 -43.57
C MET A 275 25.37 -33.08 -42.38
N ARG A 276 25.47 -33.68 -41.18
CA ARG A 276 25.16 -33.12 -39.86
C ARG A 276 26.48 -32.95 -39.08
N LEU A 277 26.44 -32.07 -38.06
CA LEU A 277 27.13 -32.08 -36.74
C LEU A 277 27.46 -30.61 -36.39
N SER A 278 26.94 -29.94 -35.35
CA SER A 278 26.46 -30.30 -33.99
C SER A 278 27.57 -30.59 -32.97
N ALA A 279 27.77 -29.67 -32.02
CA ALA A 279 28.17 -29.86 -30.61
C ALA A 279 28.47 -28.48 -29.97
N GLN A 280 28.39 -28.22 -28.66
CA GLN A 280 27.59 -28.72 -27.52
C GLN A 280 27.93 -27.80 -26.30
N TYR A 281 27.04 -27.69 -25.31
CA TYR A 281 27.38 -27.12 -23.99
C TYR A 281 26.70 -27.96 -22.88
N THR A 282 27.46 -28.29 -21.83
CA THR A 282 27.04 -29.01 -20.61
C THR A 282 27.83 -28.48 -19.39
N ALA A 283 27.34 -28.70 -18.17
CA ALA A 283 27.66 -27.86 -16.99
C ALA A 283 28.21 -28.62 -15.75
N GLU A 284 28.51 -27.85 -14.68
CA GLU A 284 28.76 -28.27 -13.27
C GLU A 284 30.18 -28.88 -12.94
N PRO A 285 30.59 -29.15 -11.66
CA PRO A 285 31.37 -28.18 -10.85
C PRO A 285 32.59 -28.73 -10.03
N GLY A 286 33.45 -27.83 -9.50
CA GLY A 286 34.06 -27.98 -8.14
C GLY A 286 35.52 -28.47 -7.90
N SER A 287 36.36 -27.57 -7.34
CA SER A 287 37.43 -27.79 -6.31
C SER A 287 38.88 -28.26 -6.62
N ARG A 288 39.85 -27.32 -6.40
CA ARG A 288 41.22 -27.42 -5.80
C ARG A 288 42.27 -28.46 -6.29
N THR A 289 43.44 -28.00 -6.79
CA THR A 289 44.72 -27.84 -6.00
C THR A 289 45.93 -27.27 -6.81
N VAL A 290 46.67 -26.31 -6.21
CA VAL A 290 48.13 -26.00 -6.26
C VAL A 290 48.95 -26.03 -7.59
N GLY A 291 49.20 -24.83 -8.16
CA GLY A 291 50.47 -24.23 -8.69
C GLY A 291 51.51 -25.00 -9.56
N PRO A 292 52.63 -24.35 -9.97
CA PRO A 292 52.97 -22.91 -9.93
C PRO A 292 53.50 -22.30 -11.27
N GLY A 293 53.53 -20.96 -11.34
CA GLY A 293 54.50 -20.19 -12.17
C GLY A 293 54.08 -19.81 -13.60
N GLY A 294 54.27 -18.53 -13.97
CA GLY A 294 54.07 -18.05 -15.35
C GLY A 294 53.53 -16.62 -15.46
N ARG A 295 54.33 -15.61 -15.08
CA ARG A 295 53.96 -14.18 -15.21
C ARG A 295 54.16 -13.71 -16.65
N LEU A 296 53.13 -13.11 -17.26
CA LEU A 296 53.29 -12.04 -18.26
C LEU A 296 52.01 -11.19 -18.30
N GLU A 297 52.17 -9.89 -18.15
CA GLU A 297 51.09 -8.91 -18.12
C GLU A 297 50.77 -8.44 -19.55
N ALA A 298 49.49 -8.42 -19.93
CA ALA A 298 49.03 -7.76 -21.15
C ALA A 298 47.73 -7.00 -20.86
N GLN A 299 47.75 -5.68 -21.07
CA GLN A 299 46.61 -4.80 -20.84
C GLN A 299 45.56 -5.02 -21.94
N ALA A 300 44.30 -5.23 -21.54
CA ALA A 300 43.15 -5.21 -22.45
C ALA A 300 42.37 -3.91 -22.25
N ASN A 301 42.30 -3.08 -23.30
CA ASN A 301 41.46 -1.87 -23.30
C ASN A 301 39.97 -2.27 -23.37
N GLU A 302 39.20 -1.97 -22.33
CA GLU A 302 37.74 -2.05 -22.39
C GLU A 302 37.17 -0.92 -23.25
N VAL A 303 36.71 -1.24 -24.47
CA VAL A 303 35.90 -0.32 -25.27
C VAL A 303 34.45 -0.40 -24.81
N LYS A 304 34.02 0.62 -24.05
CA LYS A 304 32.62 0.81 -23.66
C LYS A 304 31.77 1.17 -24.87
N HIS A 305 31.00 0.22 -25.41
CA HIS A 305 29.89 0.55 -26.31
C HIS A 305 28.69 1.06 -25.51
N GLY A 306 28.65 2.38 -25.31
CA GLY A 306 27.42 3.07 -24.92
C GLY A 306 26.47 3.13 -26.12
N ALA A 307 25.40 2.34 -26.08
CA ALA A 307 24.32 2.42 -27.06
C ALA A 307 23.30 3.48 -26.63
N ILE A 308 23.39 4.67 -27.21
CA ILE A 308 22.27 5.63 -27.19
C ILE A 308 21.25 5.11 -28.20
N SER A 309 20.13 4.57 -27.71
CA SER A 309 18.99 4.13 -28.51
C SER A 309 17.86 5.14 -28.36
N SER A 310 17.48 5.77 -29.46
CA SER A 310 16.42 6.77 -29.51
C SER A 310 15.04 6.10 -29.57
N SER A 311 14.36 6.03 -28.43
CA SER A 311 12.90 5.92 -28.33
C SER A 311 12.49 6.39 -26.93
N ASP A 312 12.00 7.63 -26.79
CA ASP A 312 11.62 8.22 -25.49
C ASP A 312 10.26 7.70 -24.95
N GLU A 313 9.62 6.72 -25.60
CA GLU A 313 8.31 6.20 -25.20
C GLU A 313 8.36 5.36 -23.89
N VAL A 314 7.46 5.69 -22.96
CA VAL A 314 7.29 4.93 -21.71
C VAL A 314 6.60 3.59 -21.97
N LEU A 315 7.38 2.51 -21.96
CA LEU A 315 6.87 1.14 -22.06
C LEU A 315 6.12 0.71 -20.80
N PHE A 316 5.04 -0.07 -20.99
CA PHE A 316 4.22 -0.69 -19.96
C PHE A 316 4.53 -2.20 -19.85
N GLY A 317 4.68 -2.68 -18.62
CA GLY A 317 4.78 -4.10 -18.30
C GLY A 317 3.40 -4.69 -18.02
N ILE A 318 3.09 -5.80 -18.69
CA ILE A 318 1.95 -6.66 -18.42
C ILE A 318 2.42 -7.71 -17.40
N ARG A 319 1.87 -7.67 -16.19
CA ARG A 319 2.30 -8.47 -15.04
C ARG A 319 1.25 -9.50 -14.69
N LEU A 320 1.64 -10.76 -14.65
CA LEU A 320 0.85 -11.88 -14.15
C LEU A 320 1.07 -12.02 -12.64
N HIS A 321 -0.01 -12.22 -11.90
CA HIS A 321 -0.01 -12.44 -10.46
C HIS A 321 -0.30 -13.92 -10.15
N ASN A 322 0.25 -14.42 -9.05
CA ASN A 322 0.01 -15.78 -8.59
C ASN A 322 -1.45 -15.97 -8.18
N ASP A 323 -2.01 -17.17 -8.39
CA ASP A 323 -3.34 -17.49 -7.92
C ASP A 323 -3.48 -18.98 -7.53
N ASP A 324 -4.37 -19.24 -6.57
CA ASP A 324 -4.70 -20.57 -6.07
C ASP A 324 -5.75 -21.30 -6.96
N ILE A 325 -6.06 -20.83 -8.18
CA ILE A 325 -7.11 -21.39 -9.05
C ILE A 325 -6.51 -22.23 -10.19
N HIS A 326 -5.49 -21.72 -10.88
CA HIS A 326 -4.93 -22.35 -12.07
C HIS A 326 -3.74 -23.26 -11.74
N SER A 327 -3.64 -24.40 -12.41
CA SER A 327 -2.42 -25.22 -12.35
C SER A 327 -1.29 -24.59 -13.17
N LEU A 328 -0.04 -24.80 -12.75
CA LEU A 328 1.15 -24.32 -13.46
C LEU A 328 1.14 -24.67 -14.95
N ASN A 329 0.64 -25.87 -15.32
CA ASN A 329 0.56 -26.33 -16.70
C ASN A 329 -0.50 -25.57 -17.53
N GLU A 330 -1.63 -25.18 -16.95
CA GLU A 330 -2.65 -24.37 -17.63
C GLU A 330 -2.08 -22.98 -17.94
N VAL A 331 -1.45 -22.33 -16.95
CA VAL A 331 -0.79 -21.04 -17.12
C VAL A 331 0.31 -21.11 -18.19
N ILE A 332 1.20 -22.12 -18.16
CA ILE A 332 2.22 -22.34 -19.19
C ILE A 332 1.61 -22.45 -20.60
N ASN A 333 0.50 -23.17 -20.74
CA ASN A 333 -0.17 -23.32 -22.04
C ASN A 333 -0.87 -22.03 -22.49
N HIS A 334 -1.42 -21.23 -21.58
CA HIS A 334 -1.98 -19.91 -21.87
C HIS A 334 -0.91 -18.91 -22.32
N LEU A 335 0.24 -18.85 -21.62
CA LEU A 335 1.36 -18.00 -22.02
C LEU A 335 1.96 -18.44 -23.38
N TYR A 336 2.04 -19.75 -23.65
CA TYR A 336 2.44 -20.25 -24.97
C TYR A 336 1.47 -19.80 -26.08
N ALA A 337 0.16 -19.91 -25.84
CA ALA A 337 -0.87 -19.59 -26.83
C ALA A 337 -1.02 -18.09 -27.11
N GLU A 338 -1.00 -17.24 -26.09
CA GLU A 338 -1.32 -15.80 -26.21
C GLU A 338 -0.09 -14.91 -26.42
N LEU A 339 1.09 -15.33 -25.95
CA LEU A 339 2.34 -14.55 -26.06
C LEU A 339 3.35 -15.15 -27.04
N GLY A 340 3.11 -16.36 -27.55
CA GLY A 340 4.08 -17.09 -28.38
C GLY A 340 5.35 -17.52 -27.63
N LEU A 341 5.36 -17.45 -26.29
CA LEU A 341 6.51 -17.87 -25.49
C LEU A 341 6.79 -19.35 -25.67
N SER A 342 8.06 -19.74 -25.83
CA SER A 342 8.42 -21.16 -25.80
C SER A 342 8.08 -21.78 -24.44
N LYS A 343 7.79 -23.10 -24.41
CA LYS A 343 7.42 -23.78 -23.16
C LYS A 343 8.49 -23.69 -22.06
N SER A 344 9.76 -23.49 -22.41
CA SER A 344 10.84 -23.23 -21.44
C SER A 344 10.77 -21.81 -20.86
N GLN A 345 10.56 -20.79 -21.70
CA GLN A 345 10.36 -19.40 -21.24
C GLN A 345 9.11 -19.29 -20.37
N ALA A 346 7.97 -19.85 -20.82
CA ALA A 346 6.72 -19.86 -20.06
C ALA A 346 6.88 -20.55 -18.68
N ARG A 347 7.62 -21.68 -18.61
CA ARG A 347 7.96 -22.33 -17.32
C ARG A 347 8.80 -21.44 -16.41
N SER A 348 9.81 -20.75 -16.94
CA SER A 348 10.67 -19.85 -16.15
C SER A 348 9.87 -18.69 -15.56
N VAL A 349 8.96 -18.10 -16.35
CA VAL A 349 8.06 -17.02 -15.91
C VAL A 349 7.07 -17.52 -14.86
N VAL A 350 6.46 -18.68 -15.06
CA VAL A 350 5.50 -19.26 -14.10
C VAL A 350 6.17 -19.68 -12.79
N SER A 351 7.41 -20.19 -12.81
CA SER A 351 8.21 -20.40 -11.60
C SER A 351 8.41 -19.09 -10.85
N GLN A 352 8.78 -18.01 -11.54
CA GLN A 352 8.97 -16.71 -10.90
C GLN A 352 7.68 -16.17 -10.26
N VAL A 353 6.52 -16.40 -10.87
CA VAL A 353 5.21 -16.06 -10.29
C VAL A 353 4.95 -16.85 -9.00
N ASP A 354 5.17 -18.16 -8.99
CA ASP A 354 5.00 -19.02 -7.81
C ASP A 354 6.02 -18.72 -6.68
N ASP A 355 7.27 -18.41 -7.05
CA ASP A 355 8.37 -18.10 -6.14
C ASP A 355 8.22 -16.71 -5.47
N GLN A 356 7.80 -15.69 -6.23
CA GLN A 356 7.79 -14.29 -5.77
C GLN A 356 6.39 -13.75 -5.48
N GLY A 357 5.35 -14.23 -6.17
CA GLY A 357 3.99 -13.72 -6.18
C GLY A 357 3.56 -13.07 -7.51
N ASP A 358 4.51 -12.62 -8.34
CA ASP A 358 4.26 -11.92 -9.59
C ASP A 358 5.44 -11.99 -10.59
N ALA A 359 5.16 -11.80 -11.88
CA ALA A 359 6.19 -11.60 -12.90
C ALA A 359 5.68 -10.79 -14.11
N THR A 360 6.56 -9.99 -14.72
CA THR A 360 6.28 -9.31 -15.99
C THR A 360 6.35 -10.32 -17.13
N VAL A 361 5.24 -10.57 -17.83
CA VAL A 361 5.13 -11.58 -18.90
C VAL A 361 5.32 -10.99 -20.30
N SER A 362 5.10 -9.68 -20.46
CA SER A 362 5.32 -8.95 -21.71
C SER A 362 5.52 -7.46 -21.42
N THR A 363 6.31 -6.78 -22.26
CA THR A 363 6.53 -5.33 -22.17
C THR A 363 6.21 -4.70 -23.52
N LYS A 364 5.40 -3.65 -23.53
CA LYS A 364 4.80 -3.06 -24.75
C LYS A 364 4.49 -1.58 -24.57
N SER A 365 4.39 -0.84 -25.69
CA SER A 365 3.73 0.47 -25.75
C SER A 365 2.26 0.37 -25.34
N LEU A 366 1.68 1.45 -24.81
CA LEU A 366 0.34 1.42 -24.17
C LEU A 366 -0.76 0.91 -25.12
N LEU A 367 -0.79 1.37 -26.37
CA LEU A 367 -1.76 0.96 -27.40
C LEU A 367 -1.61 -0.49 -27.88
N LEU A 368 -0.49 -1.15 -27.58
CA LEU A 368 -0.22 -2.55 -27.92
C LEU A 368 -0.57 -3.53 -26.78
N CYS A 369 -0.87 -3.02 -25.58
CA CYS A 369 -1.31 -3.81 -24.44
C CYS A 369 -2.70 -4.47 -24.57
N PRO A 370 -3.75 -3.83 -25.16
CA PRO A 370 -5.14 -4.29 -25.04
C PRO A 370 -5.36 -5.75 -25.46
N GLY A 371 -4.84 -6.15 -26.64
CA GLY A 371 -5.09 -7.50 -27.18
C GLY A 371 -4.53 -8.62 -26.30
N VAL A 372 -3.32 -8.44 -25.78
CA VAL A 372 -2.70 -9.41 -24.86
C VAL A 372 -3.45 -9.45 -23.53
N VAL A 373 -3.73 -8.28 -22.95
CA VAL A 373 -4.36 -8.18 -21.63
C VAL A 373 -5.76 -8.76 -21.66
N GLY A 374 -6.57 -8.39 -22.65
CA GLY A 374 -7.92 -8.93 -22.81
C GLY A 374 -7.93 -10.45 -22.98
N ASN A 375 -6.99 -11.03 -23.72
CA ASN A 375 -6.92 -12.48 -23.88
C ASN A 375 -6.51 -13.21 -22.59
N LEU A 376 -5.56 -12.67 -21.82
CA LEU A 376 -5.16 -13.24 -20.54
C LEU A 376 -6.30 -13.12 -19.49
N VAL A 377 -6.94 -11.96 -19.38
CA VAL A 377 -8.04 -11.73 -18.42
C VAL A 377 -9.30 -12.54 -18.79
N ARG A 378 -9.62 -12.71 -20.08
CA ARG A 378 -10.70 -13.62 -20.52
C ARG A 378 -10.42 -15.10 -20.25
N ARG A 379 -9.16 -15.48 -20.00
CA ARG A 379 -8.76 -16.79 -19.48
C ARG A 379 -8.75 -16.85 -17.95
N SER A 380 -9.36 -15.88 -17.28
CA SER A 380 -9.45 -15.73 -15.82
C SER A 380 -8.10 -15.52 -15.10
N LEU A 381 -7.01 -15.25 -15.82
CA LEU A 381 -5.71 -14.96 -15.22
C LEU A 381 -5.69 -13.56 -14.61
N ASN A 382 -5.02 -13.42 -13.47
CA ASN A 382 -4.88 -12.14 -12.79
C ASN A 382 -3.74 -11.31 -13.36
N VAL A 383 -4.09 -10.20 -14.02
CA VAL A 383 -3.15 -9.32 -14.72
C VAL A 383 -3.29 -7.88 -14.23
N SER A 384 -2.15 -7.19 -14.07
CA SER A 384 -2.07 -5.74 -13.92
C SER A 384 -1.16 -5.14 -14.98
N VAL A 385 -1.42 -3.91 -15.42
CA VAL A 385 -0.62 -3.19 -16.43
C VAL A 385 -0.10 -1.89 -15.85
N ALA A 386 1.23 -1.72 -15.79
CA ALA A 386 1.86 -0.53 -15.22
C ALA A 386 3.12 -0.13 -16.00
N PRO A 387 3.54 1.15 -15.94
CA PRO A 387 4.80 1.58 -16.55
C PRO A 387 6.00 0.77 -16.04
N THR A 388 6.93 0.43 -16.92
CA THR A 388 8.12 -0.40 -16.58
C THR A 388 8.96 0.16 -15.43
N TRP A 389 9.02 1.49 -15.28
CA TRP A 389 9.72 2.13 -14.15
C TRP A 389 9.03 1.90 -12.79
N TRP A 390 7.80 1.38 -12.75
CA TRP A 390 7.08 1.01 -11.52
C TRP A 390 7.72 -0.17 -10.78
N GLU A 391 8.30 -1.11 -11.53
CA GLU A 391 8.84 -2.37 -11.00
C GLU A 391 9.90 -2.13 -9.91
N LYS A 392 10.81 -1.16 -10.14
CA LYS A 392 11.85 -0.77 -9.17
C LYS A 392 11.29 -0.19 -7.86
N GLN A 393 10.06 0.32 -7.87
CA GLN A 393 9.40 0.84 -6.67
C GLN A 393 8.73 -0.28 -5.88
N MET A 394 8.06 -1.22 -6.56
CA MET A 394 7.56 -2.45 -5.95
C MET A 394 8.69 -3.28 -5.33
N GLU A 395 9.85 -3.39 -6.00
CA GLU A 395 11.06 -4.03 -5.47
C GLU A 395 11.60 -3.40 -4.18
N GLY A 396 11.39 -2.09 -3.98
CA GLY A 396 11.80 -1.38 -2.76
C GLY A 396 10.88 -1.61 -1.56
N LEU A 397 9.64 -2.04 -1.78
CA LEU A 397 8.60 -2.13 -0.76
C LEU A 397 8.96 -3.03 0.44
N PRO A 398 9.53 -4.25 0.29
CA PRO A 398 9.95 -5.08 1.42
C PRO A 398 10.97 -4.39 2.35
N ALA A 399 11.90 -3.62 1.78
CA ALA A 399 12.93 -2.91 2.54
C ALA A 399 12.34 -1.74 3.34
N LEU A 400 11.36 -1.04 2.76
CA LEU A 400 10.64 0.05 3.44
C LEU A 400 9.76 -0.46 4.58
N LEU A 401 8.97 -1.51 4.35
CA LEU A 401 8.15 -2.17 5.37
C LEU A 401 9.03 -2.74 6.50
N GLY A 402 10.13 -3.41 6.14
CA GLY A 402 11.11 -3.91 7.10
C GLY A 402 11.76 -2.80 7.93
N TRP A 403 12.04 -1.63 7.33
CA TRP A 403 12.56 -0.47 8.06
C TRP A 403 11.52 0.14 9.01
N LEU A 404 10.26 0.28 8.58
CA LEU A 404 9.16 0.74 9.45
C LEU A 404 8.95 -0.20 10.64
N HIS A 405 9.06 -1.51 10.44
CA HIS A 405 9.00 -2.50 11.52
C HIS A 405 10.21 -2.37 12.47
N TYR A 406 11.42 -2.25 11.92
CA TYR A 406 12.65 -2.06 12.70
C TYR A 406 12.60 -0.81 13.62
N ILE A 407 12.19 0.35 13.12
CA ILE A 407 12.11 1.56 13.97
C ILE A 407 10.99 1.46 15.01
N SER A 408 9.88 0.79 14.69
CA SER A 408 8.76 0.56 15.60
C SER A 408 9.13 -0.40 16.74
N THR A 409 9.88 -1.47 16.45
CA THR A 409 10.44 -2.36 17.48
C THR A 409 11.45 -1.64 18.37
N THR A 410 12.19 -0.67 17.82
CA THR A 410 13.28 0.04 18.52
C THR A 410 12.79 1.05 19.57
N SER A 411 11.70 1.80 19.33
CA SER A 411 11.23 2.83 20.27
C SER A 411 9.71 2.99 20.27
N ASP A 412 9.13 3.18 21.46
CA ASP A 412 7.69 3.49 21.61
C ASP A 412 7.31 4.74 20.80
N GLY A 413 8.12 5.80 20.90
CA GLY A 413 7.87 7.07 20.22
C GLY A 413 8.01 7.03 18.71
N LEU A 414 8.91 6.19 18.19
CA LEU A 414 9.00 5.96 16.73
C LEU A 414 7.81 5.12 16.26
N SER A 415 7.39 4.13 17.05
CA SER A 415 6.19 3.32 16.79
C SER A 415 4.92 4.19 16.74
N GLU A 416 4.75 5.16 17.65
CA GLU A 416 3.66 6.14 17.58
C GLU A 416 3.65 6.94 16.26
N ILE A 417 4.81 7.43 15.80
CA ILE A 417 4.91 8.21 14.55
C ILE A 417 4.63 7.33 13.32
N VAL A 418 5.08 6.07 13.32
CA VAL A 418 4.73 5.11 12.24
C VAL A 418 3.23 4.82 12.24
N SER A 419 2.64 4.53 13.41
CA SER A 419 1.19 4.36 13.58
C SER A 419 0.42 5.55 13.00
N GLU A 420 0.77 6.78 13.39
CA GLU A 420 0.11 8.00 12.91
C GLU A 420 0.29 8.20 11.40
N ALA A 421 1.50 7.99 10.88
CA ALA A 421 1.79 8.13 9.45
C ALA A 421 1.04 7.12 8.58
N LEU A 422 0.82 5.89 9.06
CA LEU A 422 0.04 4.85 8.37
C LEU A 422 -1.46 5.17 8.34
N GLN A 423 -1.98 5.74 9.43
CA GLN A 423 -3.41 6.07 9.59
C GLN A 423 -3.81 7.38 8.90
N ASN A 424 -2.89 8.35 8.79
CA ASN A 424 -3.18 9.65 8.18
C ASN A 424 -3.70 9.51 6.75
N HIS A 425 -4.82 10.18 6.48
CA HIS A 425 -5.42 10.30 5.14
C HIS A 425 -4.48 11.03 4.17
N ARG A 426 -4.40 10.54 2.93
CA ARG A 426 -3.50 11.05 1.89
C ARG A 426 -4.27 11.41 0.62
N SER A 427 -3.65 12.24 -0.21
CA SER A 427 -4.23 12.67 -1.48
C SER A 427 -4.33 11.47 -2.42
N PRO A 428 -5.53 11.05 -2.86
CA PRO A 428 -5.74 9.80 -3.59
C PRO A 428 -5.31 9.87 -5.07
N VAL A 429 -4.33 10.72 -5.37
CA VAL A 429 -3.83 11.04 -6.72
C VAL A 429 -2.38 10.55 -6.83
N LEU A 430 -2.14 9.65 -7.78
CA LEU A 430 -0.80 9.25 -8.16
C LEU A 430 -0.08 10.46 -8.80
N ARG A 431 1.09 10.84 -8.28
CA ARG A 431 1.91 11.96 -8.79
C ARG A 431 3.41 11.86 -8.45
N GLY A 432 3.78 10.88 -7.61
CA GLY A 432 5.13 10.77 -7.05
C GLY A 432 5.40 11.86 -6.02
N PHE A 433 6.48 12.64 -6.21
CA PHE A 433 6.93 13.62 -5.22
C PHE A 433 6.60 15.07 -5.59
N MET A 434 6.41 15.91 -4.57
CA MET A 434 6.11 17.34 -4.76
C MET A 434 7.37 18.13 -5.17
N PRO A 435 7.25 19.10 -6.10
CA PRO A 435 8.32 20.04 -6.39
C PRO A 435 8.81 20.82 -5.16
N ALA A 436 10.10 21.12 -5.13
CA ALA A 436 10.77 21.91 -4.10
C ALA A 436 11.81 22.90 -4.65
N SER A 437 12.17 22.84 -5.94
CA SER A 437 13.21 23.69 -6.55
C SER A 437 12.98 25.19 -6.31
N SER A 438 11.73 25.65 -6.36
CA SER A 438 11.34 27.04 -6.13
C SER A 438 11.63 27.56 -4.71
N THR A 439 11.82 26.68 -3.72
CA THR A 439 12.15 27.06 -2.33
C THR A 439 13.63 26.90 -1.98
N LEU A 440 14.44 26.35 -2.89
CA LEU A 440 15.86 26.10 -2.67
C LEU A 440 16.75 27.23 -3.19
N PRO A 441 17.86 27.57 -2.50
CA PRO A 441 18.78 28.61 -2.94
C PRO A 441 19.58 28.15 -4.17
N LYS A 442 19.93 29.12 -5.01
CA LYS A 442 20.72 28.91 -6.24
C LYS A 442 22.21 29.08 -5.97
N LYS A 443 23.02 28.32 -6.70
CA LYS A 443 24.50 28.28 -6.60
C LYS A 443 24.97 27.90 -5.19
N THR A 444 24.29 26.96 -4.54
CA THR A 444 24.57 26.54 -3.16
C THR A 444 24.66 25.02 -3.10
N THR A 445 25.81 24.48 -2.67
CA THR A 445 25.96 23.04 -2.39
C THR A 445 25.25 22.64 -1.08
N VAL A 446 25.06 21.34 -0.83
CA VAL A 446 24.49 20.85 0.44
C VAL A 446 25.33 21.29 1.64
N GLN A 447 26.66 21.23 1.51
CA GLN A 447 27.61 21.64 2.54
C GLN A 447 27.47 23.13 2.87
N GLU A 448 27.32 23.99 1.85
CA GLU A 448 27.11 25.42 2.02
C GLU A 448 25.72 25.72 2.60
N PHE A 449 24.67 25.08 2.10
CA PHE A 449 23.30 25.20 2.59
C PHE A 449 23.23 24.97 4.10
N VAL A 450 23.85 23.88 4.56
CA VAL A 450 23.95 23.48 5.98
C VAL A 450 24.74 24.51 6.80
N ARG A 451 25.89 24.97 6.28
CA ARG A 451 26.78 25.96 6.92
C ARG A 451 26.10 27.33 7.09
N GLU A 452 25.49 27.85 6.03
CA GLU A 452 24.75 29.13 6.03
C GLU A 452 23.54 29.09 6.96
N ARG A 453 22.81 27.97 6.93
CA ARG A 453 21.68 27.71 7.85
C ARG A 453 22.13 27.25 9.23
N ARG A 454 23.45 27.22 9.50
CA ARG A 454 24.08 26.82 10.78
C ARG A 454 23.40 25.58 11.38
N ILE A 455 22.99 24.63 10.54
CA ILE A 455 22.29 23.43 10.96
C ILE A 455 23.33 22.54 11.65
N ARG A 456 23.02 22.08 12.86
CA ARG A 456 23.89 21.16 13.59
C ARG A 456 23.56 19.75 13.11
N LEU A 457 24.30 19.27 12.11
CA LEU A 457 24.15 17.92 11.59
C LEU A 457 25.04 16.91 12.31
N HIS A 458 24.50 15.70 12.40
CA HIS A 458 25.23 14.48 12.66
C HIS A 458 26.12 14.13 11.46
N ASP A 459 27.38 13.72 11.67
CA ASP A 459 28.37 13.69 10.59
C ASP A 459 27.98 12.73 9.46
N HIS A 460 27.54 11.51 9.80
CA HIS A 460 27.03 10.54 8.81
C HIS A 460 25.83 11.05 7.98
N ALA A 461 25.05 12.01 8.48
CA ALA A 461 23.89 12.53 7.75
C ALA A 461 24.28 13.52 6.64
N LEU A 462 25.41 14.23 6.80
CA LEU A 462 25.94 15.07 5.73
C LEU A 462 26.39 14.20 4.55
N ASP A 463 27.15 13.13 4.79
CA ASP A 463 27.62 12.21 3.75
C ASP A 463 26.48 11.55 2.96
N VAL A 464 25.40 11.18 3.66
CA VAL A 464 24.20 10.63 3.02
C VAL A 464 23.52 11.68 2.15
N LEU A 465 23.30 12.91 2.65
CA LEU A 465 22.65 13.97 1.87
C LEU A 465 23.50 14.42 0.67
N VAL A 466 24.81 14.54 0.84
CA VAL A 466 25.76 14.84 -0.25
C VAL A 466 25.72 13.73 -1.30
N GLY A 467 25.64 12.46 -0.90
CA GLY A 467 25.45 11.33 -1.82
C GLY A 467 24.12 11.39 -2.60
N LEU A 468 23.01 11.76 -1.94
CA LEU A 468 21.70 11.89 -2.57
C LEU A 468 21.63 13.08 -3.57
N VAL A 469 22.41 14.14 -3.33
CA VAL A 469 22.46 15.37 -4.16
C VAL A 469 23.65 15.37 -5.13
N ALA A 470 24.18 14.19 -5.46
CA ALA A 470 25.26 13.99 -6.43
C ALA A 470 26.56 14.79 -6.14
N GLY A 471 26.97 14.86 -4.88
CA GLY A 471 28.34 15.18 -4.43
C GLY A 471 28.72 16.66 -4.41
N GLY A 472 28.45 17.37 -5.51
CA GLY A 472 28.87 18.76 -5.73
C GLY A 472 27.94 19.58 -6.61
N LYS A 473 26.73 19.10 -6.90
CA LYS A 473 25.72 19.91 -7.59
C LYS A 473 25.12 20.96 -6.66
N ASP A 474 24.72 22.07 -7.27
CA ASP A 474 23.84 23.08 -6.69
C ASP A 474 22.47 22.47 -6.35
N VAL A 475 21.94 22.74 -5.15
CA VAL A 475 20.68 22.15 -4.66
C VAL A 475 19.48 22.55 -5.52
N TYR A 476 19.45 23.78 -6.06
CA TYR A 476 18.40 24.22 -6.96
C TYR A 476 18.45 23.46 -8.30
N THR A 477 19.62 23.42 -8.95
CA THR A 477 19.82 22.76 -10.24
C THR A 477 19.51 21.26 -10.14
N TRP A 478 20.03 20.57 -9.13
CA TRP A 478 19.69 19.16 -8.88
C TRP A 478 18.19 18.96 -8.67
N ALA A 479 17.51 19.85 -7.92
CA ALA A 479 16.06 19.73 -7.73
C ALA A 479 15.27 19.93 -9.04
N CYS A 480 15.66 20.89 -9.88
CA CYS A 480 15.07 21.05 -11.21
C CYS A 480 15.29 19.82 -12.11
N GLU A 481 16.47 19.19 -12.05
CA GLU A 481 16.74 17.92 -12.75
C GLU A 481 15.84 16.79 -12.24
N GLN A 482 15.69 16.63 -10.92
CA GLN A 482 14.81 15.60 -10.35
C GLN A 482 13.34 15.84 -10.75
N GLU A 483 12.89 17.09 -10.73
CA GLU A 483 11.53 17.49 -11.17
C GLU A 483 11.32 17.33 -12.68
N ALA A 484 12.37 17.46 -13.50
CA ALA A 484 12.30 17.16 -14.93
C ALA A 484 12.19 15.65 -15.18
N ALA A 485 13.07 14.85 -14.57
CA ALA A 485 13.03 13.39 -14.66
C ALA A 485 11.70 12.81 -14.14
N GLN A 486 11.16 13.39 -13.05
CA GLN A 486 9.86 13.01 -12.50
C GLN A 486 8.70 13.35 -13.45
N ARG A 487 8.76 14.48 -14.18
CA ARG A 487 7.76 14.81 -15.21
C ARG A 487 7.86 13.87 -16.41
N GLN A 488 9.08 13.61 -16.91
CA GLN A 488 9.30 12.72 -18.07
C GLN A 488 8.75 11.30 -17.83
N ARG A 489 8.91 10.75 -16.62
CA ARG A 489 8.34 9.44 -16.26
C ARG A 489 6.82 9.36 -16.35
N PHE A 490 6.14 10.50 -16.21
CA PHE A 490 4.70 10.63 -16.23
C PHE A 490 4.21 11.24 -17.56
N ASP A 491 5.09 11.41 -18.55
CA ASP A 491 4.74 11.82 -19.91
C ASP A 491 4.60 10.57 -20.77
N PHE A 492 3.38 10.06 -20.88
CA PHE A 492 3.06 8.81 -21.57
C PHE A 492 2.78 9.00 -23.07
N ARG A 493 3.23 10.11 -23.65
CA ARG A 493 3.00 10.47 -25.07
C ARG A 493 3.87 9.62 -25.99
N ALA A 494 3.28 9.19 -27.10
CA ALA A 494 4.05 8.88 -28.30
C ALA A 494 4.60 10.18 -28.91
N GLU A 495 5.83 10.13 -29.46
CA GLU A 495 6.48 11.27 -30.09
C GLU A 495 5.68 11.82 -31.30
N GLY A 496 5.76 13.13 -31.56
CA GLY A 496 5.33 13.75 -32.83
C GLY A 496 4.13 14.71 -32.77
N GLY A 497 3.33 14.68 -31.71
CA GLY A 497 2.13 15.54 -31.58
C GLY A 497 2.37 16.92 -30.96
N THR A 498 2.75 17.93 -31.75
CA THR A 498 2.69 19.36 -31.31
C THR A 498 1.27 19.95 -31.32
N ALA A 499 0.25 19.13 -31.61
CA ALA A 499 -1.13 19.44 -31.28
C ALA A 499 -1.29 19.50 -29.76
N SER A 500 -1.24 20.71 -29.20
CA SER A 500 -1.82 21.00 -27.91
C SER A 500 -3.33 20.74 -27.96
N VAL A 501 -3.72 19.49 -27.75
CA VAL A 501 -5.05 19.15 -27.24
C VAL A 501 -5.13 19.71 -25.81
N ALA A 502 -5.39 21.01 -25.74
CA ALA A 502 -5.56 21.75 -24.50
C ALA A 502 -6.77 21.15 -23.78
N SER A 503 -6.51 20.32 -22.76
CA SER A 503 -7.46 19.59 -21.92
C SER A 503 -8.88 19.53 -22.48
N THR A 504 -9.07 18.86 -23.62
CA THR A 504 -10.41 18.49 -24.07
C THR A 504 -10.84 17.31 -23.22
N GLY A 505 -11.15 17.58 -21.94
CA GLY A 505 -11.94 16.68 -21.12
C GLY A 505 -13.15 16.29 -21.95
N LEU A 506 -13.43 14.98 -22.07
CA LEU A 506 -14.32 14.45 -23.10
C LEU A 506 -15.68 15.15 -23.02
N LEU A 507 -15.96 16.04 -23.98
CA LEU A 507 -17.12 16.93 -23.95
C LEU A 507 -18.40 16.19 -24.37
N ALA A 508 -18.82 15.23 -23.57
CA ALA A 508 -20.20 14.79 -23.49
C ALA A 508 -21.06 15.93 -22.88
N GLY A 509 -21.39 16.93 -23.70
CA GLY A 509 -22.35 17.99 -23.32
C GLY A 509 -21.83 19.06 -22.34
N GLY A 510 -20.57 19.48 -22.46
CA GLY A 510 -20.09 20.71 -21.79
C GLY A 510 -19.58 20.57 -20.34
N LYS A 511 -19.52 19.35 -19.78
CA LYS A 511 -18.92 19.10 -18.46
C LYS A 511 -17.52 18.51 -18.59
N HIS A 512 -16.58 18.94 -17.74
CA HIS A 512 -15.25 18.37 -17.70
C HIS A 512 -15.30 16.98 -17.06
N VAL A 513 -15.01 15.98 -17.87
CA VAL A 513 -15.08 14.56 -17.54
C VAL A 513 -13.65 14.07 -17.28
N SER A 514 -13.31 13.72 -16.03
CA SER A 514 -11.96 13.29 -15.63
C SER A 514 -11.98 11.98 -14.84
N CYS A 515 -11.13 11.04 -15.22
CA CYS A 515 -10.88 9.83 -14.43
C CYS A 515 -9.85 10.13 -13.32
N ARG A 516 -9.91 9.38 -12.22
CA ARG A 516 -8.89 9.42 -11.16
C ARG A 516 -7.61 8.69 -11.57
N ASN A 517 -7.73 7.68 -12.44
CA ASN A 517 -6.64 6.82 -12.90
C ASN A 517 -5.94 7.43 -14.12
N MET A 518 -4.72 7.91 -13.93
CA MET A 518 -3.93 8.54 -14.98
C MET A 518 -3.50 7.59 -16.11
N PHE A 519 -3.31 6.29 -15.82
CA PHE A 519 -2.92 5.33 -16.85
C PHE A 519 -4.10 5.09 -17.81
N LEU A 520 -5.31 5.10 -17.26
CA LEU A 520 -6.55 5.02 -18.02
C LEU A 520 -6.88 6.32 -18.78
N GLU A 521 -6.63 7.49 -18.17
CA GLU A 521 -6.76 8.80 -18.83
C GLU A 521 -5.86 8.89 -20.07
N GLU A 522 -4.58 8.50 -19.95
CA GLU A 522 -3.64 8.50 -21.08
C GLU A 522 -3.94 7.38 -22.09
N PHE A 523 -4.46 6.21 -21.67
CA PHE A 523 -4.95 5.19 -22.61
C PHE A 523 -6.11 5.71 -23.47
N VAL A 524 -7.14 6.30 -22.84
CA VAL A 524 -8.29 6.89 -23.54
C VAL A 524 -7.84 8.01 -24.48
N LYS A 525 -6.95 8.90 -24.03
CA LYS A 525 -6.36 9.95 -24.85
C LYS A 525 -5.56 9.40 -26.04
N ALA A 526 -4.74 8.36 -25.85
CA ALA A 526 -3.98 7.73 -26.93
C ALA A 526 -4.90 7.05 -27.95
N VAL A 527 -5.96 6.35 -27.50
CA VAL A 527 -6.95 5.72 -28.40
C VAL A 527 -7.72 6.78 -29.19
N SER A 528 -8.19 7.86 -28.57
CA SER A 528 -8.97 8.89 -29.27
C SER A 528 -8.18 9.62 -30.37
N LEU A 529 -6.85 9.66 -30.24
CA LEU A 529 -5.94 10.17 -31.26
C LEU A 529 -5.63 9.14 -32.36
N SER A 530 -5.74 7.84 -32.11
CA SER A 530 -5.34 6.79 -33.06
C SER A 530 -6.09 6.80 -34.41
N PRO A 531 -5.44 6.39 -35.53
CA PRO A 531 -6.15 6.07 -36.78
C PRO A 531 -7.26 5.04 -36.60
N SER A 532 -7.08 4.04 -35.73
CA SER A 532 -8.08 2.99 -35.50
C SER A 532 -9.40 3.54 -34.94
N TYR A 533 -9.36 4.55 -34.08
CA TYR A 533 -10.56 5.24 -33.57
C TYR A 533 -11.26 6.05 -34.68
N ARG A 534 -10.50 6.72 -35.55
CA ARG A 534 -11.07 7.47 -36.70
C ARG A 534 -11.77 6.51 -37.69
N ASN A 535 -11.13 5.37 -37.97
CA ASN A 535 -11.47 4.49 -39.11
C ASN A 535 -12.44 3.34 -38.78
N HIS A 536 -12.69 2.99 -37.50
CA HIS A 536 -13.48 1.81 -37.16
C HIS A 536 -14.57 2.07 -36.11
N ASP A 537 -15.85 1.88 -36.49
CA ASP A 537 -17.00 2.03 -35.57
C ASP A 537 -16.91 1.14 -34.33
N ARG A 538 -16.38 -0.09 -34.46
CA ARG A 538 -16.20 -1.03 -33.34
C ARG A 538 -15.24 -0.51 -32.28
N VAL A 539 -14.19 0.20 -32.70
CA VAL A 539 -13.22 0.83 -31.79
C VAL A 539 -13.87 1.99 -31.05
N ARG A 540 -14.68 2.82 -31.75
CA ARG A 540 -15.45 3.92 -31.13
C ARG A 540 -16.49 3.40 -30.13
N GLN A 541 -17.28 2.39 -30.50
CA GLN A 541 -18.26 1.77 -29.59
C GLN A 541 -17.61 1.21 -28.32
N SER A 542 -16.47 0.53 -28.45
CA SER A 542 -15.76 -0.05 -27.29
C SER A 542 -15.09 1.03 -26.43
N PHE A 543 -14.59 2.10 -27.06
CA PHE A 543 -14.11 3.31 -26.38
C PHE A 543 -15.21 3.99 -25.56
N ASP A 544 -16.40 4.19 -26.15
CA ASP A 544 -17.55 4.83 -25.48
C ASP A 544 -17.98 4.04 -24.24
N VAL A 545 -17.91 2.70 -24.28
CA VAL A 545 -18.19 1.82 -23.13
C VAL A 545 -17.17 2.01 -22.00
N VAL A 546 -15.87 2.13 -22.31
CA VAL A 546 -14.82 2.42 -21.31
C VAL A 546 -15.02 3.81 -20.69
N VAL A 547 -15.29 4.83 -21.52
CA VAL A 547 -15.56 6.19 -21.06
C VAL A 547 -16.79 6.23 -20.16
N ALA A 548 -17.91 5.61 -20.56
CA ALA A 548 -19.12 5.54 -19.77
C ALA A 548 -18.92 4.82 -18.42
N THR A 549 -18.03 3.82 -18.37
CA THR A 549 -17.75 3.04 -17.16
C THR A 549 -16.86 3.80 -16.16
N TYR A 550 -15.77 4.41 -16.63
CA TYR A 550 -14.71 4.94 -15.75
C TYR A 550 -14.66 6.47 -15.63
N PHE A 551 -15.42 7.20 -16.46
CA PHE A 551 -15.37 8.67 -16.52
C PHE A 551 -16.74 9.35 -16.24
N ALA A 552 -17.81 8.60 -15.97
CA ALA A 552 -19.14 9.18 -15.75
C ALA A 552 -19.22 10.15 -14.53
N SER A 553 -19.99 11.23 -14.70
CA SER A 553 -20.08 12.37 -13.76
C SER A 553 -20.61 12.04 -12.35
N ASP A 554 -21.16 10.85 -12.12
CA ASP A 554 -21.76 10.46 -10.82
C ASP A 554 -20.73 10.04 -9.76
N GLN A 555 -19.48 9.79 -10.19
CA GLN A 555 -18.30 9.64 -9.32
C GLN A 555 -18.06 10.88 -8.43
N MET A 556 -18.65 12.03 -8.75
CA MET A 556 -18.61 13.22 -7.89
C MET A 556 -19.33 13.06 -6.53
N SER A 557 -20.10 11.96 -6.33
CA SER A 557 -20.67 11.62 -5.02
C SER A 557 -19.72 10.86 -4.09
N ASP A 558 -18.63 10.27 -4.61
CA ASP A 558 -17.54 9.64 -3.83
C ASP A 558 -16.21 10.44 -3.93
N ALA A 559 -16.28 11.66 -4.49
CA ALA A 559 -15.16 12.60 -4.59
C ALA A 559 -14.79 13.20 -3.23
N GLY A 560 -14.19 12.39 -2.35
CA GLY A 560 -13.73 12.86 -1.04
C GLY A 560 -13.31 11.80 -0.01
N THR A 561 -13.42 10.50 -0.30
CA THR A 561 -12.96 9.44 0.62
C THR A 561 -11.44 9.32 0.60
N ALA A 562 -10.77 10.31 1.21
CA ALA A 562 -9.33 10.32 1.39
C ALA A 562 -8.88 9.02 2.09
N THR A 563 -8.01 8.25 1.46
CA THR A 563 -7.61 6.92 1.94
C THR A 563 -6.27 6.98 2.68
N SER A 564 -6.02 6.02 3.57
CA SER A 564 -4.80 5.93 4.36
C SER A 564 -3.84 4.89 3.77
N ALA A 565 -2.56 4.96 4.13
CA ALA A 565 -1.61 3.93 3.73
C ALA A 565 -1.97 2.56 4.33
N LEU A 566 -2.51 2.56 5.56
CA LEU A 566 -3.04 1.35 6.19
C LEU A 566 -4.18 0.71 5.36
N ALA A 567 -5.14 1.49 4.89
CA ALA A 567 -6.25 0.97 4.07
C ALA A 567 -5.77 0.36 2.75
N LEU A 568 -4.84 1.02 2.03
CA LEU A 568 -4.29 0.45 0.80
C LEU A 568 -3.42 -0.79 1.05
N LEU A 569 -2.61 -0.81 2.13
CA LEU A 569 -1.81 -1.97 2.50
C LEU A 569 -2.68 -3.20 2.80
N MET A 570 -3.81 -3.01 3.49
CA MET A 570 -4.75 -4.11 3.74
C MET A 570 -5.50 -4.53 2.47
N ARG A 571 -5.97 -3.56 1.66
CA ARG A 571 -6.69 -3.83 0.40
C ARG A 571 -5.87 -4.65 -0.59
N TYR A 572 -4.57 -4.37 -0.70
CA TYR A 572 -3.68 -4.93 -1.71
C TYR A 572 -2.64 -5.92 -1.18
N ASP A 573 -2.77 -6.39 0.08
CA ASP A 573 -1.86 -7.36 0.72
C ASP A 573 -1.58 -8.57 -0.18
N CYS A 574 -2.64 -9.17 -0.75
CA CYS A 574 -2.59 -10.32 -1.66
C CYS A 574 -1.96 -10.03 -3.04
N THR A 575 -1.57 -8.80 -3.36
CA THR A 575 -0.84 -8.44 -4.60
C THR A 575 0.61 -8.02 -4.35
N LEU A 576 1.04 -8.09 -3.09
CA LEU A 576 2.43 -7.85 -2.72
C LEU A 576 3.23 -9.14 -2.88
N ARG A 577 4.52 -9.00 -3.22
CA ARG A 577 5.47 -10.13 -3.20
C ARG A 577 5.50 -10.78 -1.83
N ARG A 578 5.75 -12.10 -1.77
CA ARG A 578 5.80 -12.90 -0.53
C ARG A 578 6.66 -12.23 0.56
N ASN A 579 7.82 -11.71 0.19
CA ASN A 579 8.73 -10.99 1.10
C ASN A 579 8.24 -9.60 1.56
N ALA A 580 7.31 -8.95 0.86
CA ALA A 580 6.63 -7.74 1.31
C ALA A 580 5.50 -8.07 2.28
N VAL A 581 4.71 -9.13 2.00
CA VAL A 581 3.64 -9.64 2.87
C VAL A 581 4.20 -9.98 4.26
N GLU A 582 5.27 -10.78 4.34
CA GLU A 582 5.95 -11.12 5.60
C GLU A 582 6.31 -9.87 6.44
N ARG A 583 6.84 -8.83 5.78
CA ARG A 583 7.27 -7.57 6.42
C ARG A 583 6.08 -6.70 6.82
N LEU A 584 5.03 -6.66 6.01
CA LEU A 584 3.78 -5.98 6.33
C LEU A 584 3.09 -6.64 7.52
N HIS A 585 2.93 -7.96 7.51
CA HIS A 585 2.31 -8.70 8.61
C HIS A 585 3.12 -8.57 9.91
N ALA A 586 4.45 -8.58 9.84
CA ALA A 586 5.31 -8.26 10.98
C ALA A 586 5.11 -6.81 11.50
N LEU A 587 4.96 -5.82 10.60
CA LEU A 587 4.64 -4.44 10.96
C LEU A 587 3.24 -4.32 11.60
N LEU A 588 2.21 -4.94 11.03
CA LEU A 588 0.85 -4.91 11.58
C LEU A 588 0.79 -5.57 12.97
N ARG A 589 1.42 -6.74 13.14
CA ARG A 589 1.57 -7.41 14.45
C ARG A 589 2.33 -6.56 15.47
N GLU A 590 3.30 -5.75 15.04
CA GLU A 590 4.03 -4.82 15.91
C GLU A 590 3.15 -3.72 16.49
N HIS A 591 2.21 -3.19 15.70
CA HIS A 591 1.33 -2.09 16.11
C HIS A 591 -0.02 -2.54 16.71
N LEU A 592 -0.46 -3.79 16.50
CA LEU A 592 -1.70 -4.34 17.08
C LEU A 592 -1.78 -4.27 18.61
N VAL A 593 -0.64 -4.18 19.29
CA VAL A 593 -0.58 -4.00 20.75
C VAL A 593 -1.05 -2.62 21.21
N ASP A 594 -1.11 -1.63 20.31
CA ASP A 594 -1.73 -0.34 20.57
C ASP A 594 -3.22 -0.38 20.23
N ILE A 595 -4.05 -0.02 21.20
CA ILE A 595 -5.51 -0.08 21.07
C ILE A 595 -6.09 0.95 20.09
N GLN A 596 -5.43 2.09 19.87
CA GLN A 596 -5.89 3.07 18.88
C GLN A 596 -5.60 2.56 17.47
N PHE A 597 -4.39 2.05 17.24
CA PHE A 597 -4.03 1.39 15.99
C PHE A 597 -4.92 0.17 15.71
N ARG A 598 -5.20 -0.67 16.71
CA ARG A 598 -6.12 -1.82 16.61
C ARG A 598 -7.54 -1.39 16.17
N ALA A 599 -8.01 -0.22 16.62
CA ALA A 599 -9.29 0.35 16.20
C ALA A 599 -9.27 0.90 14.76
N SER A 600 -8.16 1.51 14.33
CA SER A 600 -7.99 2.04 12.97
C SER A 600 -7.71 0.94 11.95
N MET A 601 -7.07 -0.15 12.36
CA MET A 601 -6.89 -1.36 11.55
C MET A 601 -8.23 -2.06 11.32
N LEU A 602 -9.11 -2.12 12.32
CA LEU A 602 -10.50 -2.55 12.15
C LEU A 602 -11.24 -1.67 11.12
N GLU A 603 -11.08 -0.34 11.16
CA GLU A 603 -11.69 0.56 10.18
C GLU A 603 -11.18 0.31 8.75
N ALA A 604 -9.86 0.24 8.58
CA ALA A 604 -9.19 -0.01 7.31
C ALA A 604 -9.52 -1.39 6.71
N TYR A 605 -9.57 -2.43 7.53
CA TYR A 605 -10.00 -3.78 7.15
C TYR A 605 -11.43 -3.76 6.61
N LEU A 606 -12.36 -3.15 7.36
CA LEU A 606 -13.77 -3.13 7.02
C LEU A 606 -14.07 -2.29 5.76
N GLN A 607 -13.40 -1.14 5.60
CA GLN A 607 -13.45 -0.33 4.38
C GLN A 607 -12.86 -1.03 3.14
N SER A 608 -11.99 -2.03 3.35
CA SER A 608 -11.35 -2.79 2.28
C SER A 608 -12.03 -4.13 2.01
N TYR A 609 -12.96 -4.56 2.87
CA TYR A 609 -13.46 -5.93 2.93
C TYR A 609 -14.13 -6.41 1.63
N ALA A 610 -14.94 -5.57 0.99
CA ALA A 610 -15.55 -5.90 -0.30
C ALA A 610 -14.52 -6.02 -1.44
N SER A 611 -13.40 -5.27 -1.38
CA SER A 611 -12.31 -5.35 -2.35
C SER A 611 -11.47 -6.60 -2.13
N MET A 612 -11.02 -6.84 -0.89
CA MET A 612 -10.28 -8.06 -0.52
C MET A 612 -11.08 -9.32 -0.88
N THR A 613 -12.40 -9.31 -0.63
CA THR A 613 -13.32 -10.39 -1.02
C THR A 613 -13.34 -10.65 -2.54
N ARG A 614 -13.36 -9.60 -3.37
CA ARG A 614 -13.30 -9.76 -4.84
C ARG A 614 -11.97 -10.36 -5.30
N MET A 615 -10.86 -9.96 -4.68
CA MET A 615 -9.52 -10.44 -5.04
C MET A 615 -9.31 -11.89 -4.59
N PHE A 616 -9.77 -12.23 -3.39
CA PHE A 616 -9.85 -13.61 -2.88
C PHE A 616 -10.67 -14.52 -3.81
N LEU A 617 -11.82 -14.06 -4.30
CA LEU A 617 -12.65 -14.81 -5.25
C LEU A 617 -11.99 -15.00 -6.63
N ARG A 618 -11.00 -14.16 -6.99
CA ARG A 618 -10.13 -14.34 -8.15
C ARG A 618 -8.91 -15.22 -7.86
N GLY A 619 -8.78 -15.77 -6.65
CA GLY A 619 -7.70 -16.67 -6.27
C GLY A 619 -6.40 -16.01 -5.83
N LEU A 620 -6.34 -14.68 -5.72
CA LEU A 620 -5.10 -13.93 -5.43
C LEU A 620 -4.55 -14.12 -4.00
N ASP A 621 -5.31 -14.70 -3.08
CA ASP A 621 -4.92 -14.79 -1.67
C ASP A 621 -4.21 -16.12 -1.35
N ASN A 622 -3.12 -16.06 -0.58
CA ASN A 622 -2.31 -17.23 -0.23
C ASN A 622 -2.94 -17.99 0.96
N SER A 623 -3.20 -19.28 0.77
CA SER A 623 -3.82 -20.18 1.76
C SER A 623 -3.16 -20.30 3.16
N ASN A 624 -1.92 -19.79 3.35
CA ASN A 624 -1.14 -20.01 4.58
C ASN A 624 -1.02 -18.81 5.55
N GLU A 625 -0.86 -17.59 5.03
CA GLU A 625 -0.78 -16.33 5.78
C GLU A 625 -1.55 -15.24 5.01
N SER A 626 -2.75 -14.90 5.45
CA SER A 626 -3.67 -13.98 4.76
C SER A 626 -3.99 -12.76 5.63
N ILE A 627 -4.30 -11.62 5.00
CA ILE A 627 -4.86 -10.46 5.71
C ILE A 627 -6.16 -10.78 6.48
N PHE A 628 -6.89 -11.84 6.08
CA PHE A 628 -8.06 -12.34 6.82
C PHE A 628 -7.69 -12.97 8.18
N ASP A 629 -6.47 -13.44 8.40
CA ASP A 629 -6.03 -13.99 9.69
C ASP A 629 -5.99 -12.91 10.79
N PHE A 630 -5.85 -11.64 10.41
CA PHE A 630 -5.95 -10.51 11.33
C PHE A 630 -7.38 -10.24 11.82
N ALA A 631 -8.42 -10.81 11.19
CA ALA A 631 -9.82 -10.57 11.56
C ALA A 631 -10.10 -10.91 13.03
N GLU A 632 -9.50 -11.99 13.54
CA GLU A 632 -9.65 -12.40 14.94
C GLU A 632 -9.05 -11.39 15.91
N GLN A 633 -8.01 -10.67 15.49
CA GLN A 633 -7.34 -9.68 16.33
C GLN A 633 -8.20 -8.44 16.62
N PHE A 634 -9.33 -8.20 15.92
CA PHE A 634 -10.19 -7.05 16.23
C PHE A 634 -11.70 -7.32 16.22
N LEU A 635 -12.21 -8.30 15.46
CA LEU A 635 -13.66 -8.61 15.45
C LEU A 635 -14.12 -9.38 16.70
N THR A 636 -13.19 -10.01 17.42
CA THR A 636 -13.46 -10.70 18.70
C THR A 636 -13.50 -9.75 19.90
N VAL A 637 -13.09 -8.48 19.73
CA VAL A 637 -12.83 -7.52 20.79
C VAL A 637 -14.07 -6.63 21.03
N PRO A 638 -14.89 -6.88 22.06
CA PRO A 638 -16.25 -6.33 22.08
C PRO A 638 -16.28 -4.81 22.23
N HIS A 639 -15.33 -4.23 22.96
CA HIS A 639 -15.25 -2.78 23.14
C HIS A 639 -14.82 -2.01 21.86
N LEU A 640 -14.13 -2.67 20.92
CA LEU A 640 -13.80 -2.08 19.61
C LEU A 640 -15.04 -2.12 18.72
N VAL A 641 -15.64 -3.31 18.56
CA VAL A 641 -16.86 -3.51 17.76
C VAL A 641 -17.99 -2.60 18.25
N GLN A 642 -18.19 -2.47 19.56
CA GLN A 642 -19.23 -1.60 20.17
C GLN A 642 -19.14 -0.13 19.73
N LYS A 643 -17.95 0.43 19.46
CA LYS A 643 -17.83 1.82 18.98
C LYS A 643 -18.47 1.99 17.60
N TYR A 644 -18.29 1.02 16.71
CA TYR A 644 -18.93 0.98 15.40
C TYR A 644 -20.42 0.59 15.49
N THR A 645 -20.86 -0.08 16.56
CA THR A 645 -22.29 -0.35 16.81
C THR A 645 -23.07 0.86 17.37
N ALA A 646 -22.43 1.98 17.67
CA ALA A 646 -23.04 3.11 18.38
C ALA A 646 -23.37 4.34 17.51
N HIS A 647 -22.62 4.61 16.43
CA HIS A 647 -22.69 5.87 15.68
C HIS A 647 -23.12 5.73 14.20
N SER A 648 -23.28 6.85 13.50
CA SER A 648 -23.74 6.97 12.10
C SER A 648 -22.87 6.22 11.06
N ARG A 649 -21.62 5.86 11.41
CA ARG A 649 -20.72 5.00 10.60
C ARG A 649 -21.25 3.58 10.33
N LYS A 650 -22.43 3.22 10.87
CA LYS A 650 -23.14 1.95 10.58
C LYS A 650 -23.40 1.73 9.09
N LEU A 651 -23.81 2.75 8.34
CA LEU A 651 -24.38 2.52 7.00
C LEU A 651 -23.32 2.10 5.98
N GLU A 652 -22.16 2.77 5.95
CA GLU A 652 -21.03 2.45 5.08
C GLU A 652 -20.48 1.04 5.37
N LEU A 653 -20.23 0.74 6.64
CA LEU A 653 -19.76 -0.58 7.09
C LEU A 653 -20.69 -1.71 6.64
N VAL A 654 -21.98 -1.51 6.83
CA VAL A 654 -23.00 -2.51 6.49
C VAL A 654 -23.15 -2.63 4.98
N ARG A 655 -23.01 -1.52 4.23
CA ARG A 655 -22.93 -1.54 2.77
C ARG A 655 -21.76 -2.39 2.31
N GLU A 656 -20.54 -2.18 2.82
CA GLU A 656 -19.37 -2.97 2.40
C GLU A 656 -19.51 -4.46 2.72
N LEU A 657 -20.02 -4.81 3.89
CA LEU A 657 -20.25 -6.22 4.25
C LEU A 657 -21.39 -6.87 3.44
N LEU A 658 -22.46 -6.13 3.12
CA LEU A 658 -23.51 -6.61 2.21
C LEU A 658 -23.01 -6.71 0.75
N CYS A 659 -22.15 -5.80 0.31
CA CYS A 659 -21.47 -5.89 -0.99
C CYS A 659 -20.59 -7.14 -1.07
N ALA A 660 -19.75 -7.39 -0.07
CA ALA A 660 -18.92 -8.61 0.02
C ALA A 660 -19.78 -9.88 -0.01
N LEU A 661 -20.80 -9.97 0.84
CA LEU A 661 -21.73 -11.10 0.88
C LEU A 661 -22.45 -11.31 -0.46
N ASN A 662 -22.91 -10.24 -1.11
CA ASN A 662 -23.55 -10.30 -2.43
C ASN A 662 -22.57 -10.80 -3.51
N THR A 663 -21.30 -10.37 -3.50
CA THR A 663 -20.27 -10.89 -4.41
C THR A 663 -20.03 -12.39 -4.18
N VAL A 664 -19.87 -12.82 -2.92
CA VAL A 664 -19.67 -14.25 -2.58
C VAL A 664 -20.87 -15.11 -2.98
N LEU A 665 -22.09 -14.67 -2.67
CA LEU A 665 -23.31 -15.38 -3.05
C LEU A 665 -23.45 -15.47 -4.57
N LYS A 666 -23.12 -14.41 -5.32
CA LYS A 666 -23.10 -14.46 -6.79
C LYS A 666 -22.09 -15.46 -7.34
N SER A 667 -20.85 -15.48 -6.82
CA SER A 667 -19.85 -16.47 -7.26
C SER A 667 -20.25 -17.92 -6.94
N ALA A 668 -21.05 -18.13 -5.90
CA ALA A 668 -21.49 -19.45 -5.48
C ALA A 668 -22.80 -19.92 -6.16
N VAL A 669 -23.48 -19.10 -6.97
CA VAL A 669 -24.69 -19.55 -7.70
C VAL A 669 -24.30 -20.31 -8.96
N ASP A 670 -24.83 -21.52 -9.11
CA ASP A 670 -24.80 -22.25 -10.39
C ASP A 670 -25.78 -21.59 -11.37
N ASP A 671 -25.26 -20.80 -12.32
CA ASP A 671 -26.04 -20.08 -13.35
C ASP A 671 -27.01 -20.99 -14.12
N LYS A 672 -26.73 -22.29 -14.24
CA LYS A 672 -27.58 -23.25 -14.96
C LYS A 672 -28.72 -23.80 -14.11
N LYS A 673 -28.62 -23.72 -12.78
CA LYS A 673 -29.61 -24.27 -11.82
C LYS A 673 -30.28 -23.22 -10.95
N GLY A 674 -29.75 -21.99 -10.89
CA GLY A 674 -30.21 -20.94 -9.97
C GLY A 674 -30.03 -21.29 -8.48
N SER A 675 -29.22 -22.31 -8.17
CA SER A 675 -29.00 -22.84 -6.83
C SER A 675 -27.60 -22.48 -6.32
N VAL A 676 -27.49 -22.13 -5.04
CA VAL A 676 -26.19 -21.88 -4.39
C VAL A 676 -25.46 -23.21 -4.18
N ASN A 677 -24.24 -23.31 -4.69
CA ASN A 677 -23.30 -24.38 -4.44
C ASN A 677 -22.70 -24.22 -3.02
N ALA A 678 -23.17 -25.01 -2.06
CA ALA A 678 -22.72 -24.94 -0.67
C ALA A 678 -21.23 -25.27 -0.47
N ASP A 679 -20.64 -26.08 -1.36
CA ASP A 679 -19.24 -26.49 -1.29
C ASP A 679 -18.28 -25.45 -1.88
N HIS A 680 -18.81 -24.36 -2.49
CA HIS A 680 -18.02 -23.29 -3.09
C HIS A 680 -16.95 -22.74 -2.12
N PRO A 681 -15.66 -22.60 -2.51
CA PRO A 681 -14.56 -22.30 -1.58
C PRO A 681 -14.66 -21.02 -0.75
N ALA A 682 -15.53 -20.07 -1.13
CA ALA A 682 -15.79 -18.86 -0.34
C ALA A 682 -16.93 -19.02 0.70
N LEU A 683 -17.72 -20.10 0.59
CA LEU A 683 -18.72 -20.52 1.56
C LEU A 683 -18.16 -21.60 2.50
N SER A 684 -17.46 -22.59 1.94
CA SER A 684 -16.84 -23.69 2.69
C SER A 684 -15.51 -23.28 3.33
N SER A 685 -15.18 -23.83 4.50
CA SER A 685 -13.89 -23.63 5.17
C SER A 685 -12.83 -24.65 4.73
N GLN A 686 -12.98 -25.25 3.55
CA GLN A 686 -12.14 -26.37 3.09
C GLN A 686 -10.83 -25.89 2.46
N LYS A 687 -10.83 -24.74 1.76
CA LYS A 687 -9.66 -24.22 1.04
C LYS A 687 -8.85 -23.18 1.82
N TYR A 688 -9.51 -22.41 2.69
CA TYR A 688 -8.90 -21.32 3.44
C TYR A 688 -9.25 -21.45 4.93
N LYS A 689 -8.27 -21.22 5.82
CA LYS A 689 -8.44 -21.29 7.29
C LYS A 689 -9.58 -20.38 7.78
N VAL A 690 -9.75 -19.24 7.13
CA VAL A 690 -10.81 -18.26 7.39
C VAL A 690 -11.51 -17.98 6.07
N SER A 691 -12.73 -18.51 5.87
CA SER A 691 -13.55 -18.12 4.70
C SER A 691 -14.22 -16.77 4.92
N VAL A 692 -14.52 -16.05 3.83
CA VAL A 692 -15.23 -14.75 3.88
C VAL A 692 -16.55 -14.89 4.64
N VAL A 693 -17.29 -15.98 4.44
CA VAL A 693 -18.51 -16.25 5.21
C VAL A 693 -18.22 -16.61 6.66
N TRP A 694 -17.14 -17.34 6.96
CA TRP A 694 -16.72 -17.65 8.34
C TRP A 694 -16.55 -16.39 9.21
N VAL A 695 -15.91 -15.35 8.67
CA VAL A 695 -15.77 -14.03 9.34
C VAL A 695 -17.13 -13.44 9.73
N MET A 696 -18.17 -13.70 8.93
CA MET A 696 -19.53 -13.18 9.14
C MET A 696 -20.45 -14.12 9.95
N THR A 697 -20.15 -15.41 10.03
CA THR A 697 -21.12 -16.44 10.52
C THR A 697 -20.62 -17.34 11.65
N GLU A 698 -19.47 -17.09 12.26
CA GLU A 698 -18.98 -17.96 13.34
C GLU A 698 -19.69 -17.71 14.70
N PRO A 699 -20.27 -18.74 15.36
CA PRO A 699 -21.02 -18.57 16.61
C PRO A 699 -20.19 -18.09 17.82
N SER A 700 -18.88 -18.38 17.85
CA SER A 700 -17.95 -17.91 18.89
C SER A 700 -17.91 -16.37 18.96
N LYS A 701 -18.02 -15.72 17.79
CA LYS A 701 -18.08 -14.27 17.58
C LYS A 701 -19.50 -13.73 17.83
N THR A 702 -20.10 -14.13 18.96
CA THR A 702 -21.49 -13.79 19.39
C THR A 702 -21.84 -12.29 19.31
N HIS A 703 -20.84 -11.42 19.44
CA HIS A 703 -21.00 -9.96 19.29
C HIS A 703 -21.24 -9.52 17.84
N PHE A 704 -20.63 -10.17 16.84
CA PHE A 704 -20.86 -9.88 15.43
C PHE A 704 -22.28 -10.29 15.00
N PHE A 705 -22.79 -11.42 15.48
CA PHE A 705 -24.20 -11.80 15.26
C PHE A 705 -25.19 -10.86 15.95
N ARG A 706 -24.92 -10.44 17.20
CA ARG A 706 -25.73 -9.39 17.86
C ARG A 706 -25.69 -8.08 17.08
N TRP A 707 -24.54 -7.71 16.52
CA TRP A 707 -24.38 -6.55 15.65
C TRP A 707 -25.20 -6.67 14.35
N TYR A 708 -25.05 -7.77 13.59
CA TYR A 708 -25.78 -8.02 12.34
C TYR A 708 -27.31 -8.05 12.58
N SER A 709 -27.77 -8.73 13.62
CA SER A 709 -29.18 -8.73 14.04
C SER A 709 -29.69 -7.32 14.39
N THR A 710 -28.87 -6.50 15.07
CA THR A 710 -29.27 -5.12 15.45
C THR A 710 -29.31 -4.20 14.24
N VAL A 711 -28.31 -4.29 13.37
CA VAL A 711 -28.22 -3.58 12.09
C VAL A 711 -29.40 -3.90 11.18
N SER A 712 -29.69 -5.18 10.98
CA SER A 712 -30.78 -5.65 10.10
C SER A 712 -32.14 -5.10 10.56
N ARG A 713 -32.38 -5.07 11.88
CA ARG A 713 -33.59 -4.46 12.47
C ARG A 713 -33.68 -2.95 12.21
N THR A 714 -32.57 -2.21 12.25
CA THR A 714 -32.57 -0.77 11.89
C THR A 714 -32.71 -0.50 10.40
N TRP A 715 -32.22 -1.38 9.51
CA TRP A 715 -32.35 -1.20 8.07
C TRP A 715 -33.79 -1.43 7.58
N ASN A 716 -34.53 -2.36 8.19
CA ASN A 716 -35.97 -2.55 7.91
C ASN A 716 -36.85 -1.32 8.23
N ALA A 717 -36.32 -0.28 8.89
CA ALA A 717 -37.01 0.98 9.12
C ALA A 717 -36.73 2.06 8.03
N TYR A 718 -35.75 1.85 7.14
CA TYR A 718 -35.37 2.79 6.09
C TYR A 718 -35.36 2.09 4.72
N SER A 719 -36.37 2.40 3.92
CA SER A 719 -36.73 1.70 2.69
C SER A 719 -35.69 1.80 1.56
N VAL A 720 -34.98 0.71 1.30
CA VAL A 720 -34.53 0.31 -0.05
C VAL A 720 -34.80 -1.18 -0.21
N SER A 721 -35.44 -1.58 -1.32
CA SER A 721 -35.88 -2.94 -1.58
C SER A 721 -34.73 -3.89 -1.94
N VAL A 722 -33.97 -4.32 -0.93
CA VAL A 722 -33.16 -5.54 -1.00
C VAL A 722 -34.13 -6.73 -1.11
N PRO A 723 -33.92 -7.71 -2.03
CA PRO A 723 -34.81 -8.85 -2.16
C PRO A 723 -34.92 -9.63 -0.84
N SER A 724 -36.09 -9.59 -0.20
CA SER A 724 -36.31 -10.10 1.17
C SER A 724 -36.07 -11.62 1.33
N ARG A 725 -35.95 -12.35 0.23
CA ARG A 725 -35.56 -13.77 0.19
C ARG A 725 -34.08 -14.01 0.53
N ALA A 726 -33.18 -13.05 0.28
CA ALA A 726 -31.73 -13.25 0.48
C ALA A 726 -31.33 -13.37 1.97
N ILE A 727 -31.90 -12.54 2.83
CA ILE A 727 -31.56 -12.49 4.27
C ILE A 727 -32.29 -13.60 5.07
N SER A 728 -33.50 -13.97 4.65
CA SER A 728 -34.31 -15.02 5.32
C SER A 728 -33.71 -16.43 5.16
N CYS A 729 -32.90 -16.67 4.13
CA CYS A 729 -32.32 -17.99 3.85
C CYS A 729 -31.07 -18.30 4.70
N VAL A 730 -30.19 -17.30 4.90
CA VAL A 730 -29.03 -17.40 5.83
C VAL A 730 -29.48 -17.72 7.26
N ALA A 731 -30.72 -17.36 7.62
CA ALA A 731 -31.33 -17.62 8.92
C ALA A 731 -32.01 -19.00 9.08
N ARG A 732 -31.84 -19.95 8.13
CA ARG A 732 -32.38 -21.33 8.24
C ARG A 732 -31.39 -22.46 7.91
N LYS A 733 -30.18 -22.12 7.44
CA LYS A 733 -29.08 -23.03 7.11
C LYS A 733 -27.74 -22.28 7.30
N ILE A 734 -26.87 -22.48 8.30
CA ILE A 734 -26.79 -23.38 9.48
C ILE A 734 -28.04 -24.21 9.77
#